data_AF-A0A7U9STF3-F1
#
_entry.id   AF-A0A7U9STF3-F1
#
_cell.length_a   1.000
_cell.length_b   1.000
_cell.length_c   1.000
_cell.angle_alpha   90.00
_cell.angle_beta   90.00
_cell.angle_gamma   90.00
#
_symmetry.space_group_name_H-M   'P 1'
#
loop_
_entity.id
_entity.type
_entity.pdbx_description
1 polymer ?
#
loop_
_entity_poly.entity_id
_entity_poly.type
_entity_poly.pdbx_seq_one_letter_code
_entity_poly.pdbx_strand_id
1 'polypeptide(L)'
;MDNKRNRLKRGLVLVLTLALVGNGLSHTMLSALAKENEPEVTDVQEAMNGPVTDQPEAEGEPEDADAGQSKTEAEVTSGNTKENEEDKEEPGTENKAGEDKEAEDPDKASEQEEVKVIGDILDLGGTETSAETISLFSLAADGTVALTAGNHEKWIDRIDIPAYAKTLYNTMAEGVDNDGVKDIFIDDQYYSEANAQKIDENKYNVIPITNMTGDQASVNKEFQEIGKYVRAVYDAFDRDFPEVFWLTGENRIIYTGSGRADASGNVSYECQVYFILKGYTQKFDVRRAEYQSASAVKGDIAERNKMVQEISGGASAGSVFDKVTYFNEWLTTHNEYNTNVAAATYSYKDAWECMSALNGRIGTQGPVCEGYARAFKVLCDKAGIPCVLVDGTATSDGTNGEAHMWNYVKVDGSWYAMDVTWNDPVGGKDGALSGVESTAWSLLGADSMVMNMRFEASHPVTNKASVGGTKFINGPVLSKEGYVKKPVPEISFDSAEINAVYNGKEVVVNKPVVTVTDDKGNTSTITDADITYSYKASDSNEFKAGIPVNAGKYTLKASMAATDAYAAAEAEISVNVAKVPVTIKAVDQSITYGESVVTGVNGISSTALVEGEAVSEISLTAEGKNAGTYTITPSAAVIRRGDAEVTGNYEITYENGTLTIVKAEYSGEKSASQSTRYSNKDTYDLASLLPDGAKLGAMTVVDDSSIFEGEPSISGTVLSYKLTPDSAKVGQIATITVPVTETTNYNPFVITFTVTVSAKLAQDGFKFDVSEVKKAYGDGDFAVTASNAAEGSTVTYKSSDPTVATVDENGNVHILRLGNTTITATASETEDYVSKSITYTLTVSPRALTWDVSGLHAVDKQGMVDKDTKKASLYGELRVSGILPADNGKVNFICPAEGENAKLIGTYADTKPGSKKVTLKWAGEAVVLTGTDVENYTLPDKLPEITGRINAVTEQTNVPESTDTVKYKLEIEGGISQVPAALADNEELNTPVKIEEKMKAEIRVKLAEESNKNNVEVYDVTLMVKDGENDWVVATEENFPKDGITVTLPYPEGTAKDTHNFEIAHMFTHTWNGRTAGEIEYPKASKIDSGVQFKVTSLSPLAIGWKEIKADKPGTNGTTNNTNSTTPNKSRSPQTGDENAVMLYVLLIVLGAAGVGFTMKRRALR
;
A
#
# COMPACT_ATOMS: atom_id res chain seq x y z
N MET A 1 -28.95 -41.78 -28.87
CA MET A 1 -29.40 -40.62 -29.66
C MET A 1 -28.58 -39.44 -29.14
N ASP A 2 -27.39 -39.22 -29.67
CA ASP A 2 -27.10 -38.44 -30.91
C ASP A 2 -27.20 -36.93 -30.62
N ASN A 3 -26.19 -36.08 -30.85
CA ASN A 3 -24.99 -36.26 -31.68
C ASN A 3 -23.86 -35.25 -31.38
N LYS A 4 -22.60 -35.75 -31.30
CA LYS A 4 -21.35 -35.16 -31.90
C LYS A 4 -20.84 -33.78 -31.37
N ARG A 5 -19.54 -33.43 -31.40
CA ARG A 5 -18.32 -33.99 -32.05
C ARG A 5 -17.06 -33.45 -31.33
N ASN A 6 -16.05 -34.30 -31.03
CA ASN A 6 -14.70 -34.36 -31.67
C ASN A 6 -13.75 -33.14 -31.48
N ARG A 7 -12.40 -33.26 -31.51
CA ARG A 7 -11.37 -34.34 -31.32
C ARG A 7 -10.02 -33.75 -31.78
N LEU A 8 -8.89 -34.22 -31.25
CA LEU A 8 -7.58 -34.51 -31.91
C LEU A 8 -6.53 -34.72 -30.79
N LYS A 9 -5.52 -35.62 -30.80
CA LYS A 9 -5.16 -36.87 -31.50
C LYS A 9 -4.08 -37.55 -30.60
N ARG A 10 -4.17 -38.87 -30.28
CA ARG A 10 -3.24 -39.97 -30.70
C ARG A 10 -1.74 -39.61 -30.69
N GLY A 11 -0.77 -40.38 -30.15
CA GLY A 11 -0.64 -41.72 -29.53
C GLY A 11 0.87 -42.03 -29.28
N LEU A 12 1.38 -43.21 -28.91
CA LEU A 12 0.80 -44.53 -28.63
C LEU A 12 1.73 -45.40 -27.72
N VAL A 13 1.11 -46.13 -26.79
CA VAL A 13 1.51 -47.26 -25.92
C VAL A 13 2.44 -48.36 -26.49
N LEU A 14 3.32 -48.93 -25.62
CA LEU A 14 3.65 -50.37 -25.32
C LEU A 14 5.18 -50.60 -25.11
N VAL A 15 5.73 -50.69 -23.89
CA VAL A 15 5.87 -51.86 -22.97
C VAL A 15 6.52 -53.12 -23.58
N LEU A 16 7.79 -53.45 -23.22
CA LEU A 16 8.17 -54.70 -22.53
C LEU A 16 9.64 -54.69 -22.03
N THR A 17 10.08 -55.76 -21.35
CA THR A 17 11.12 -55.78 -20.30
C THR A 17 12.31 -56.73 -20.53
N LEU A 18 13.42 -56.43 -19.84
CA LEU A 18 14.53 -57.29 -19.34
C LEU A 18 15.47 -58.11 -20.29
N ALA A 19 16.74 -57.66 -20.27
CA ALA A 19 17.93 -58.36 -19.72
C ALA A 19 18.74 -59.45 -20.48
N LEU A 20 20.03 -59.49 -20.07
CA LEU A 20 21.06 -60.55 -20.09
C LEU A 20 22.09 -60.65 -21.26
N VAL A 21 23.37 -60.47 -20.86
CA VAL A 21 24.62 -61.19 -21.27
C VAL A 21 25.06 -61.07 -22.75
N GLY A 22 26.33 -60.87 -23.11
CA GLY A 22 27.57 -60.72 -22.34
C GLY A 22 28.77 -61.31 -23.11
N ASN A 23 29.83 -60.53 -23.33
CA ASN A 23 31.17 -60.84 -23.87
C ASN A 23 31.93 -59.48 -23.93
N GLY A 24 33.22 -59.30 -23.66
CA GLY A 24 34.31 -60.21 -23.30
C GLY A 24 35.61 -59.76 -24.00
N LEU A 25 36.75 -59.68 -23.27
CA LEU A 25 38.14 -59.38 -23.74
C LEU A 25 38.44 -57.87 -24.02
N SER A 26 39.64 -57.29 -23.75
CA SER A 26 40.84 -57.73 -22.99
C SER A 26 41.90 -56.58 -22.84
N HIS A 27 42.65 -56.52 -21.71
CA HIS A 27 44.02 -55.97 -21.48
C HIS A 27 44.42 -54.52 -21.91
N THR A 28 45.35 -53.77 -21.26
CA THR A 28 45.87 -53.62 -19.87
C THR A 28 46.64 -52.28 -19.75
N MET A 29 46.94 -51.80 -18.53
CA MET A 29 47.83 -50.64 -18.27
C MET A 29 49.29 -50.87 -18.67
N LEU A 30 50.05 -49.79 -18.96
CA LEU A 30 51.50 -49.69 -18.69
C LEU A 30 51.96 -48.23 -18.52
N SER A 31 53.17 -48.04 -18.01
CA SER A 31 53.69 -46.82 -17.34
C SER A 31 55.02 -46.28 -17.89
N ALA A 32 55.40 -45.07 -17.41
CA ALA A 32 56.76 -44.60 -17.07
C ALA A 32 57.47 -43.54 -17.95
N LEU A 33 58.34 -42.76 -17.29
CA LEU A 33 59.14 -41.62 -17.78
C LEU A 33 60.63 -41.98 -18.03
N ALA A 34 61.30 -41.24 -18.93
CA ALA A 34 62.73 -40.80 -18.90
C ALA A 34 62.93 -39.74 -20.02
N LYS A 35 63.55 -38.56 -19.85
CA LYS A 35 65.00 -38.20 -19.72
C LYS A 35 65.87 -38.70 -20.91
N GLU A 36 66.81 -37.94 -21.52
CA GLU A 36 67.56 -36.71 -21.11
C GLU A 36 68.32 -36.02 -22.31
N ASN A 37 68.91 -34.82 -22.05
CA ASN A 37 70.07 -34.14 -22.70
C ASN A 37 70.02 -33.32 -24.03
N GLU A 38 70.08 -31.98 -23.89
CA GLU A 38 71.17 -31.00 -24.25
C GLU A 38 71.85 -30.92 -25.65
N PRO A 39 72.30 -29.71 -26.12
CA PRO A 39 73.54 -29.05 -25.62
C PRO A 39 73.66 -27.48 -25.57
N GLU A 40 74.56 -27.01 -24.68
CA GLU A 40 75.53 -25.87 -24.71
C GLU A 40 75.17 -24.43 -25.25
N VAL A 41 75.23 -23.34 -24.45
CA VAL A 41 76.37 -22.45 -24.01
C VAL A 41 76.73 -21.36 -25.06
N THR A 42 76.69 -20.03 -24.79
CA THR A 42 77.63 -19.20 -23.95
C THR A 42 77.03 -17.92 -23.32
N ASP A 43 77.44 -17.62 -22.07
CA ASP A 43 78.00 -16.37 -21.46
C ASP A 43 77.70 -14.95 -22.04
N VAL A 44 77.65 -13.83 -21.28
CA VAL A 44 78.57 -13.29 -20.23
C VAL A 44 77.91 -12.25 -19.28
N GLN A 45 78.26 -12.30 -17.98
CA GLN A 45 78.39 -11.30 -16.86
C GLN A 45 77.61 -9.94 -16.73
N GLU A 46 77.06 -9.78 -15.51
CA GLU A 46 77.31 -8.76 -14.43
C GLU A 46 77.18 -7.21 -14.57
N ALA A 47 76.78 -6.64 -13.41
CA ALA A 47 77.25 -5.40 -12.75
C ALA A 47 76.54 -4.03 -12.96
N MET A 48 75.69 -3.70 -11.98
CA MET A 48 75.65 -2.46 -11.17
C MET A 48 76.32 -1.15 -11.68
N ASN A 49 75.53 -0.08 -11.82
CA ASN A 49 75.63 1.17 -11.00
C ASN A 49 74.71 2.30 -11.54
N GLY A 50 74.31 3.24 -10.67
CA GLY A 50 73.86 4.59 -11.07
C GLY A 50 75.07 5.54 -11.22
N PRO A 51 74.94 6.89 -11.07
CA PRO A 51 73.73 7.69 -10.78
C PRO A 51 73.57 8.97 -11.66
N VAL A 52 72.48 9.72 -11.43
CA VAL A 52 72.31 11.21 -11.44
C VAL A 52 73.07 12.10 -12.46
N THR A 53 72.34 13.00 -13.17
CA THR A 53 72.62 14.46 -13.21
C THR A 53 71.46 15.33 -13.79
N ASP A 54 71.15 16.41 -13.06
CA ASP A 54 70.93 17.84 -13.42
C ASP A 54 69.91 18.39 -14.45
N GLN A 55 69.27 19.48 -13.98
CA GLN A 55 68.62 20.65 -14.65
C GLN A 55 69.64 21.49 -15.49
N PRO A 56 69.31 22.59 -16.25
CA PRO A 56 68.31 23.64 -15.94
C PRO A 56 67.71 24.51 -17.11
N GLU A 57 67.10 25.65 -16.71
CA GLU A 57 66.98 26.97 -17.40
C GLU A 57 66.02 27.24 -18.60
N ALA A 58 64.88 27.88 -18.28
CA ALA A 58 64.57 29.33 -18.44
C ALA A 58 64.41 30.06 -19.81
N GLU A 59 63.32 30.88 -19.84
CA GLU A 59 63.09 32.20 -20.49
C GLU A 59 62.83 32.37 -22.01
N GLY A 60 61.89 33.28 -22.33
CA GLY A 60 61.57 33.74 -23.70
C GLY A 60 60.21 34.46 -23.90
N GLU A 61 60.13 35.75 -23.55
CA GLU A 61 59.20 36.76 -24.14
C GLU A 61 59.93 37.46 -25.35
N PRO A 62 59.31 38.25 -26.28
CA PRO A 62 58.33 39.34 -26.01
C PRO A 62 57.33 39.79 -27.14
N GLU A 63 56.53 40.83 -26.81
CA GLU A 63 56.10 42.02 -27.58
C GLU A 63 55.27 42.00 -28.92
N ASP A 64 54.02 42.52 -28.79
CA ASP A 64 53.43 43.74 -29.43
C ASP A 64 52.80 43.87 -30.85
N ALA A 65 51.79 44.79 -30.88
CA ALA A 65 51.35 45.71 -31.95
C ALA A 65 50.38 45.20 -33.07
N ASP A 66 49.36 45.94 -33.57
CA ASP A 66 48.81 47.27 -33.21
C ASP A 66 47.35 47.52 -33.71
N ALA A 67 46.66 48.49 -33.08
CA ALA A 67 45.63 49.45 -33.54
C ALA A 67 44.33 49.05 -34.30
N GLY A 68 43.21 49.60 -33.79
CA GLY A 68 42.65 50.77 -34.49
C GLY A 68 41.16 51.16 -34.37
N GLN A 69 40.76 51.87 -33.28
CA GLN A 69 39.79 53.01 -33.26
C GLN A 69 38.30 52.76 -33.64
N SER A 70 37.26 53.52 -33.19
CA SER A 70 37.16 54.76 -32.38
C SER A 70 35.69 55.11 -31.99
N LYS A 71 35.46 55.58 -30.73
CA LYS A 71 34.48 56.63 -30.29
C LYS A 71 32.94 56.35 -30.36
N THR A 72 32.04 56.99 -29.58
CA THR A 72 32.10 58.10 -28.57
C THR A 72 30.83 58.16 -27.70
N GLU A 73 30.94 58.68 -26.46
CA GLU A 73 30.00 59.59 -25.72
C GLU A 73 28.50 59.23 -25.51
N ALA A 74 27.78 59.67 -24.46
CA ALA A 74 28.16 60.29 -23.17
C ALA A 74 26.97 60.32 -22.18
N GLU A 75 27.21 59.81 -20.96
CA GLU A 75 27.07 60.53 -19.67
C GLU A 75 25.85 61.41 -19.29
N VAL A 76 25.32 61.08 -18.09
CA VAL A 76 25.24 61.98 -16.88
C VAL A 76 23.91 62.66 -16.47
N THR A 77 23.21 61.91 -15.59
CA THR A 77 22.77 62.25 -14.21
C THR A 77 21.95 63.49 -13.82
N SER A 78 21.18 63.26 -12.74
CA SER A 78 20.84 64.20 -11.63
C SER A 78 19.69 65.19 -11.87
N GLY A 79 18.94 65.62 -10.84
CA GLY A 79 18.90 65.13 -9.46
C GLY A 79 18.18 66.06 -8.49
N ASN A 80 17.45 65.45 -7.55
CA ASN A 80 17.09 65.96 -6.21
C ASN A 80 16.04 67.09 -6.01
N THR A 81 15.05 66.74 -5.18
CA THR A 81 14.42 67.53 -4.09
C THR A 81 13.36 68.64 -4.31
N LYS A 82 12.21 68.38 -3.65
CA LYS A 82 11.50 69.20 -2.64
C LYS A 82 10.23 70.02 -3.00
N GLU A 83 9.19 69.70 -2.22
CA GLU A 83 8.24 70.58 -1.48
C GLU A 83 7.12 71.36 -2.20
N ASN A 84 5.90 70.89 -1.92
CA ASN A 84 4.70 71.58 -1.42
C ASN A 84 3.89 72.61 -2.25
N GLU A 85 2.57 72.50 -2.01
CA GLU A 85 1.51 73.52 -2.13
C GLU A 85 1.21 74.09 -3.54
N GLU A 86 0.01 74.58 -3.85
CA GLU A 86 -1.40 74.27 -3.49
C GLU A 86 -2.26 75.03 -4.55
N ASP A 87 -3.60 74.87 -4.56
CA ASP A 87 -4.55 75.72 -5.32
C ASP A 87 -4.46 75.74 -6.88
N LYS A 88 -5.52 76.08 -7.64
CA LYS A 88 -6.98 75.90 -7.52
C LYS A 88 -7.64 76.25 -8.87
N GLU A 89 -8.89 75.83 -9.05
CA GLU A 89 -9.95 76.44 -9.88
C GLU A 89 -9.77 76.57 -11.42
N GLU A 90 -10.62 75.82 -12.14
CA GLU A 90 -11.60 76.26 -13.16
C GLU A 90 -11.72 77.77 -13.53
N PRO A 91 -12.40 78.12 -14.64
CA PRO A 91 -12.60 77.42 -15.92
C PRO A 91 -12.46 78.38 -17.14
N GLY A 92 -12.87 77.97 -18.35
CA GLY A 92 -13.54 78.92 -19.27
C GLY A 92 -13.20 78.89 -20.76
N THR A 93 -14.10 78.27 -21.54
CA THR A 93 -14.61 78.72 -22.86
C THR A 93 -13.65 78.98 -24.05
N GLU A 94 -13.80 78.09 -25.04
CA GLU A 94 -14.02 78.37 -26.48
C GLU A 94 -13.25 79.50 -27.19
N ASN A 95 -12.60 79.13 -28.30
CA ASN A 95 -12.71 79.92 -29.54
C ASN A 95 -12.57 79.08 -30.83
N LYS A 96 -12.97 79.65 -31.95
CA LYS A 96 -13.41 78.95 -33.18
C LYS A 96 -12.43 78.98 -34.36
N ALA A 97 -12.48 77.89 -35.13
CA ALA A 97 -12.58 77.79 -36.61
C ALA A 97 -11.43 78.23 -37.57
N GLY A 98 -11.46 77.61 -38.77
CA GLY A 98 -10.58 77.77 -39.94
C GLY A 98 -9.84 76.45 -40.24
N GLU A 99 -10.23 75.59 -41.20
CA GLU A 99 -10.11 75.75 -42.68
C GLU A 99 -8.69 76.25 -43.09
N ASP A 100 -7.90 75.55 -43.91
CA ASP A 100 -8.25 74.99 -45.22
C ASP A 100 -7.25 73.88 -45.74
N LYS A 101 -7.78 72.88 -46.47
CA LYS A 101 -7.25 72.13 -47.66
C LYS A 101 -5.91 71.35 -47.73
N GLU A 102 -6.10 70.05 -48.07
CA GLU A 102 -5.53 69.25 -49.18
C GLU A 102 -4.00 69.07 -49.37
N ALA A 103 -3.53 67.83 -49.17
CA ALA A 103 -2.86 67.01 -50.19
C ALA A 103 -2.94 65.50 -49.83
N GLU A 104 -3.12 64.61 -50.80
CA GLU A 104 -3.12 63.15 -50.62
C GLU A 104 -1.70 62.56 -50.78
N ASP A 105 -1.38 61.52 -50.01
CA ASP A 105 -0.49 60.42 -50.43
C ASP A 105 -0.92 59.14 -49.68
N PRO A 106 -0.89 57.93 -50.27
CA PRO A 106 -1.72 56.82 -49.79
C PRO A 106 -0.95 55.78 -48.97
N ASP A 107 -1.36 55.60 -47.70
CA ASP A 107 -1.41 54.26 -47.11
C ASP A 107 -2.48 54.19 -46.00
N LYS A 108 -3.61 53.55 -46.32
CA LYS A 108 -4.67 53.19 -45.37
C LYS A 108 -5.07 51.74 -45.61
N ALA A 109 -4.40 50.83 -44.92
CA ALA A 109 -5.01 49.56 -44.54
C ALA A 109 -5.65 49.73 -43.15
N SER A 110 -6.88 49.25 -42.99
CA SER A 110 -7.76 49.57 -41.87
C SER A 110 -7.42 48.82 -40.58
N GLU A 111 -7.40 49.52 -39.45
CA GLU A 111 -7.73 48.92 -38.16
C GLU A 111 -9.15 48.34 -38.25
N GLN A 112 -9.30 47.05 -37.90
CA GLN A 112 -10.61 46.42 -37.79
C GLN A 112 -11.12 46.63 -36.36
N GLU A 113 -12.26 47.30 -36.19
CA GLU A 113 -12.88 47.46 -34.86
C GLU A 113 -13.23 46.09 -34.26
N GLU A 114 -12.71 45.81 -33.06
CA GLU A 114 -13.05 44.62 -32.30
C GLU A 114 -14.41 44.82 -31.60
N VAL A 115 -15.43 44.09 -32.04
CA VAL A 115 -16.80 44.24 -31.54
C VAL A 115 -17.00 43.34 -30.33
N LYS A 116 -17.09 43.90 -29.12
CA LYS A 116 -17.46 43.13 -27.93
C LYS A 116 -18.89 42.64 -28.03
N VAL A 117 -19.12 41.38 -27.67
CA VAL A 117 -20.45 40.76 -27.60
C VAL A 117 -20.67 40.17 -26.22
N ILE A 118 -21.88 40.39 -25.69
CA ILE A 118 -22.34 39.82 -24.43
C ILE A 118 -23.75 39.30 -24.69
N GLY A 119 -23.98 38.05 -24.34
CA GLY A 119 -25.30 37.44 -24.46
C GLY A 119 -26.25 37.92 -23.38
N ASP A 120 -27.54 38.01 -23.73
CA ASP A 120 -28.59 38.01 -22.72
C ASP A 120 -28.44 36.77 -21.82
N ILE A 121 -28.68 36.93 -20.52
CA ILE A 121 -28.66 35.80 -19.59
C ILE A 121 -29.78 34.84 -19.94
N LEU A 122 -29.41 33.58 -20.11
CA LEU A 122 -30.37 32.50 -20.26
C LEU A 122 -30.70 31.94 -18.88
N ASP A 123 -31.88 32.29 -18.39
CA ASP A 123 -32.50 31.62 -17.25
C ASP A 123 -32.97 30.23 -17.70
N LEU A 124 -32.44 29.19 -17.06
CA LEU A 124 -32.74 27.80 -17.36
C LEU A 124 -33.91 27.27 -16.52
N GLY A 125 -34.54 28.13 -15.72
CA GLY A 125 -35.63 27.80 -14.81
C GLY A 125 -35.18 26.98 -13.61
N GLY A 126 -36.15 26.69 -12.74
CA GLY A 126 -35.99 25.80 -11.60
C GLY A 126 -35.97 24.32 -11.97
N THR A 127 -35.26 23.51 -11.19
CA THR A 127 -35.61 22.09 -11.05
C THR A 127 -37.07 22.02 -10.57
N GLU A 128 -37.84 21.04 -11.03
CA GLU A 128 -39.09 20.59 -10.37
C GLU A 128 -38.71 19.88 -9.06
N THR A 129 -38.16 20.66 -8.13
CA THR A 129 -38.15 20.42 -6.69
C THR A 129 -39.09 21.44 -6.08
N SER A 130 -39.86 21.04 -5.07
CA SER A 130 -40.97 21.87 -4.62
C SER A 130 -40.60 22.90 -3.55
N ALA A 131 -39.30 23.05 -3.25
CA ALA A 131 -38.77 24.00 -2.27
C ALA A 131 -38.88 25.48 -2.69
N GLU A 132 -38.94 25.81 -3.99
CA GLU A 132 -38.90 27.20 -4.49
C GLU A 132 -40.08 27.55 -5.42
N THR A 133 -41.10 28.18 -4.83
CA THR A 133 -42.20 28.92 -5.49
C THR A 133 -43.01 28.20 -6.59
N ILE A 134 -43.68 27.12 -6.19
CA ILE A 134 -44.93 26.57 -6.78
C ILE A 134 -44.90 26.26 -8.29
N SER A 135 -44.60 25.00 -8.62
CA SER A 135 -45.17 24.33 -9.80
C SER A 135 -45.46 22.86 -9.48
N LEU A 136 -46.73 22.52 -9.27
CA LEU A 136 -47.20 21.14 -9.20
C LEU A 136 -47.26 20.55 -10.63
N PHE A 137 -46.09 20.15 -11.14
CA PHE A 137 -45.85 19.32 -12.34
C PHE A 137 -46.77 19.59 -13.55
N SER A 138 -46.49 20.64 -14.35
CA SER A 138 -47.25 20.93 -15.58
C SER A 138 -46.52 20.55 -16.89
N LEU A 139 -47.33 20.29 -17.93
CA LEU A 139 -46.96 19.79 -19.27
C LEU A 139 -47.29 20.90 -20.30
N ALA A 140 -46.61 21.09 -21.43
CA ALA A 140 -45.70 20.28 -22.25
C ALA A 140 -44.54 21.19 -22.80
N ALA A 141 -43.55 20.78 -23.59
CA ALA A 141 -43.50 19.75 -24.64
C ALA A 141 -42.18 18.94 -24.67
N ASP A 142 -41.82 18.42 -25.85
CA ASP A 142 -41.00 17.24 -26.08
C ASP A 142 -39.53 17.50 -26.44
N GLY A 143 -38.62 16.96 -25.61
CA GLY A 143 -37.24 16.59 -25.98
C GLY A 143 -36.21 17.73 -26.05
N THR A 144 -35.44 17.91 -24.97
CA THR A 144 -34.30 18.86 -24.94
C THR A 144 -32.93 18.21 -25.03
N VAL A 145 -32.74 16.99 -24.51
CA VAL A 145 -31.51 16.18 -24.66
C VAL A 145 -31.88 14.73 -25.02
N ALA A 146 -31.02 14.05 -25.78
CA ALA A 146 -31.23 12.64 -26.16
C ALA A 146 -30.96 11.68 -24.98
N LEU A 147 -31.63 10.52 -24.98
CA LEU A 147 -31.45 9.50 -23.96
C LEU A 147 -30.45 8.43 -24.39
N THR A 148 -29.58 8.01 -23.48
CA THR A 148 -28.69 6.86 -23.64
C THR A 148 -29.51 5.57 -23.74
N ALA A 149 -29.22 4.72 -24.72
CA ALA A 149 -29.89 3.43 -24.87
C ALA A 149 -29.64 2.49 -23.67
N GLY A 150 -30.64 1.69 -23.28
CA GLY A 150 -30.59 0.79 -22.13
C GLY A 150 -31.31 1.32 -20.89
N ASN A 151 -31.08 0.70 -19.75
CA ASN A 151 -31.62 1.12 -18.44
C ASN A 151 -30.45 1.53 -17.56
N HIS A 152 -30.49 2.73 -16.97
CA HIS A 152 -29.38 3.30 -16.21
C HIS A 152 -29.79 3.64 -14.79
N GLU A 153 -28.92 3.31 -13.84
CA GLU A 153 -29.13 3.51 -12.41
C GLU A 153 -29.13 5.01 -12.08
N LYS A 154 -27.96 5.64 -12.18
CA LYS A 154 -27.80 7.09 -12.01
C LYS A 154 -28.55 7.89 -13.07
N TRP A 155 -29.06 9.04 -12.69
CA TRP A 155 -29.77 9.96 -13.58
C TRP A 155 -28.84 10.57 -14.63
N ILE A 156 -27.57 10.83 -14.30
CA ILE A 156 -26.62 11.41 -15.28
C ILE A 156 -26.27 10.46 -16.43
N ASP A 157 -26.34 9.15 -16.21
CA ASP A 157 -25.97 8.15 -17.24
C ASP A 157 -27.14 7.85 -18.20
N ARG A 158 -28.34 8.33 -17.87
CA ARG A 158 -29.56 8.24 -18.70
C ARG A 158 -29.55 9.19 -19.91
N ILE A 159 -28.73 10.24 -19.90
CA ILE A 159 -28.69 11.26 -20.96
C ILE A 159 -27.40 11.20 -21.79
N ASP A 160 -27.55 11.37 -23.11
CA ASP A 160 -26.43 11.47 -24.05
C ASP A 160 -25.97 12.93 -24.09
N ILE A 161 -24.78 13.20 -23.55
CA ILE A 161 -24.28 14.56 -23.30
C ILE A 161 -22.83 14.76 -23.79
N PRO A 162 -22.49 15.96 -24.28
CA PRO A 162 -21.13 16.29 -24.70
C PRO A 162 -20.16 16.35 -23.52
N ALA A 163 -18.87 16.19 -23.80
CA ALA A 163 -17.82 16.11 -22.78
C ALA A 163 -17.83 17.30 -21.80
N TYR A 164 -18.05 18.53 -22.26
CA TYR A 164 -18.10 19.72 -21.39
C TYR A 164 -19.25 19.64 -20.37
N ALA A 165 -20.39 19.04 -20.73
CA ALA A 165 -21.54 18.89 -19.85
C ALA A 165 -21.30 17.82 -18.79
N LYS A 166 -20.63 16.71 -19.12
CA LYS A 166 -20.16 15.74 -18.12
C LYS A 166 -19.06 16.33 -17.22
N THR A 167 -18.18 17.20 -17.74
CA THR A 167 -17.24 17.97 -16.91
C THR A 167 -17.97 18.85 -15.91
N LEU A 168 -18.98 19.61 -16.34
CA LEU A 168 -19.80 20.43 -15.44
C LEU A 168 -20.47 19.59 -14.34
N TYR A 169 -21.06 18.44 -14.69
CA TYR A 169 -21.61 17.51 -13.69
C TYR A 169 -20.58 17.08 -12.65
N ASN A 170 -19.36 16.72 -13.09
CA ASN A 170 -18.28 16.32 -12.19
C ASN A 170 -17.80 17.49 -11.30
N THR A 171 -17.73 18.71 -11.84
CA THR A 171 -17.41 19.93 -11.08
C THR A 171 -18.50 20.25 -10.03
N MET A 172 -19.77 19.97 -10.33
CA MET A 172 -20.85 20.09 -9.37
C MET A 172 -20.76 19.02 -8.26
N ALA A 173 -20.45 17.77 -8.62
CA ALA A 173 -20.26 16.67 -7.67
C ALA A 173 -19.09 16.91 -6.71
N GLU A 174 -17.95 17.40 -7.21
CA GLU A 174 -16.82 17.84 -6.38
C GLU A 174 -17.25 18.99 -5.46
N GLY A 175 -17.84 20.06 -6.03
CA GLY A 175 -18.10 21.28 -5.28
C GLY A 175 -19.14 21.23 -4.17
N VAL A 176 -19.73 20.05 -3.89
CA VAL A 176 -20.71 19.81 -2.82
C VAL A 176 -20.28 18.76 -1.79
N ASP A 177 -19.17 18.05 -1.99
CA ASP A 177 -18.86 16.88 -1.16
C ASP A 177 -18.28 17.24 0.23
N ASN A 178 -17.77 18.47 0.39
CA ASN A 178 -17.20 19.00 1.62
C ASN A 178 -15.94 18.22 2.09
N ASP A 179 -15.09 17.76 1.16
CA ASP A 179 -13.79 17.16 1.50
C ASP A 179 -12.69 18.22 1.78
N GLY A 180 -12.92 19.48 1.39
CA GLY A 180 -11.99 20.60 1.53
C GLY A 180 -11.21 20.96 0.27
N VAL A 181 -11.49 20.30 -0.86
CA VAL A 181 -10.94 20.57 -2.19
C VAL A 181 -12.06 21.10 -3.08
N LYS A 182 -11.93 22.34 -3.56
CA LYS A 182 -12.83 22.93 -4.57
C LYS A 182 -14.33 22.85 -4.22
N ASP A 183 -14.66 23.14 -2.97
CA ASP A 183 -16.01 23.32 -2.38
C ASP A 183 -16.84 24.46 -3.04
N ILE A 184 -16.94 24.51 -4.38
CA ILE A 184 -17.43 25.65 -5.17
C ILE A 184 -18.90 25.99 -4.89
N PHE A 185 -19.70 25.03 -4.44
CA PHE A 185 -21.10 25.23 -4.09
C PHE A 185 -21.32 25.45 -2.58
N ILE A 186 -20.24 25.57 -1.80
CA ILE A 186 -20.27 25.72 -0.34
C ILE A 186 -19.48 26.96 0.10
N ASP A 187 -18.22 27.07 -0.29
CA ASP A 187 -17.27 28.04 0.27
C ASP A 187 -17.52 29.48 -0.20
N ASP A 188 -17.50 30.42 0.76
CA ASP A 188 -17.86 31.83 0.53
C ASP A 188 -16.89 32.59 -0.38
N GLN A 189 -15.67 32.07 -0.58
CA GLN A 189 -14.71 32.60 -1.54
C GLN A 189 -15.30 32.70 -2.97
N TYR A 190 -16.12 31.72 -3.36
CA TYR A 190 -16.74 31.62 -4.68
C TYR A 190 -17.99 32.51 -4.82
N TYR A 191 -18.42 33.18 -3.74
CA TYR A 191 -19.60 34.04 -3.67
C TYR A 191 -19.26 35.45 -3.15
N SER A 192 -18.00 35.87 -3.32
CA SER A 192 -17.51 37.20 -2.91
C SER A 192 -17.45 38.17 -4.10
N GLU A 193 -17.89 39.43 -3.90
CA GLU A 193 -18.01 40.43 -4.98
C GLU A 193 -16.66 40.85 -5.54
N ALA A 194 -15.61 40.70 -4.74
CA ALA A 194 -14.25 40.90 -5.14
C ALA A 194 -13.70 39.81 -6.07
N ASN A 195 -14.17 38.57 -5.94
CA ASN A 195 -13.84 37.47 -6.86
C ASN A 195 -14.84 37.39 -8.04
N ALA A 196 -15.73 38.38 -8.20
CA ALA A 196 -16.72 38.38 -9.27
C ALA A 196 -16.13 38.95 -10.57
N GLN A 197 -16.22 38.18 -11.65
CA GLN A 197 -15.87 38.61 -12.99
C GLN A 197 -16.79 39.76 -13.43
N LYS A 198 -16.19 40.86 -13.89
CA LYS A 198 -16.93 41.95 -14.53
C LYS A 198 -17.31 41.53 -15.96
N ILE A 199 -18.61 41.41 -16.22
CA ILE A 199 -19.18 41.15 -17.54
C ILE A 199 -20.15 42.30 -17.84
N ASP A 200 -19.81 43.11 -18.83
CA ASP A 200 -20.39 44.43 -19.08
C ASP A 200 -20.22 45.40 -17.88
N GLU A 201 -21.23 46.19 -17.55
CA GLU A 201 -21.31 46.98 -16.32
C GLU A 201 -21.55 46.13 -15.05
N ASN A 202 -21.85 44.83 -15.21
CA ASN A 202 -22.30 43.93 -14.15
C ASN A 202 -21.17 43.05 -13.59
N LYS A 203 -21.37 42.53 -12.38
CA LYS A 203 -20.47 41.58 -11.71
C LYS A 203 -21.15 40.23 -11.48
N TYR A 204 -20.44 39.15 -11.78
CA TYR A 204 -20.89 37.76 -11.53
C TYR A 204 -19.76 36.86 -11.02
N ASN A 205 -20.02 36.05 -10.00
CA ASN A 205 -19.20 34.86 -9.75
C ASN A 205 -19.68 33.75 -10.68
N VAL A 206 -18.76 33.07 -11.36
CA VAL A 206 -19.06 32.16 -12.47
C VAL A 206 -18.13 30.96 -12.54
N ILE A 207 -18.62 29.84 -13.11
CA ILE A 207 -17.82 28.68 -13.53
C ILE A 207 -17.79 28.65 -15.07
N PRO A 208 -16.63 28.55 -15.74
CA PRO A 208 -16.58 28.38 -17.20
C PRO A 208 -17.08 26.99 -17.63
N ILE A 209 -17.91 26.92 -18.69
CA ILE A 209 -18.49 25.67 -19.23
C ILE A 209 -17.78 25.23 -20.52
N THR A 210 -17.88 26.03 -21.58
CA THR A 210 -17.36 25.70 -22.93
C THR A 210 -17.27 26.97 -23.78
N ASN A 211 -16.54 26.90 -24.90
CA ASN A 211 -16.44 27.97 -25.89
C ASN A 211 -17.36 27.73 -27.09
N MET A 212 -17.78 28.81 -27.74
CA MET A 212 -18.58 28.87 -28.96
C MET A 212 -17.88 29.75 -30.00
N THR A 213 -18.03 29.44 -31.29
CA THR A 213 -17.47 30.25 -32.39
C THR A 213 -18.40 30.32 -33.60
N GLY A 214 -18.49 31.49 -34.24
CA GLY A 214 -19.24 31.68 -35.48
C GLY A 214 -19.90 33.06 -35.60
N ASP A 215 -20.82 33.22 -36.54
CA ASP A 215 -21.65 34.44 -36.60
C ASP A 215 -22.61 34.54 -35.40
N GLN A 216 -23.17 35.73 -35.16
CA GLN A 216 -24.06 36.00 -34.02
C GLN A 216 -25.26 35.04 -33.96
N ALA A 217 -25.82 34.66 -35.11
CA ALA A 217 -26.99 33.77 -35.17
C ALA A 217 -26.61 32.33 -34.78
N SER A 218 -25.43 31.89 -35.19
CA SER A 218 -24.84 30.59 -34.88
C SER A 218 -24.47 30.49 -33.40
N VAL A 219 -23.81 31.51 -32.85
CA VAL A 219 -23.47 31.61 -31.42
C VAL A 219 -24.72 31.64 -30.55
N ASN A 220 -25.73 32.45 -30.91
CA ASN A 220 -27.00 32.49 -30.18
C ASN A 220 -27.72 31.13 -30.20
N LYS A 221 -27.65 30.40 -31.32
CA LYS A 221 -28.23 29.06 -31.44
C LYS A 221 -27.47 28.03 -30.60
N GLU A 222 -26.15 28.02 -30.66
CA GLU A 222 -25.30 27.11 -29.88
C GLU A 222 -25.47 27.33 -28.37
N PHE A 223 -25.58 28.58 -27.93
CA PHE A 223 -25.83 28.93 -26.53
C PHE A 223 -27.16 28.36 -26.01
N GLN A 224 -28.21 28.39 -26.82
CA GLN A 224 -29.51 27.80 -26.49
C GLN A 224 -29.44 26.25 -26.43
N GLU A 225 -28.62 25.60 -27.25
CA GLU A 225 -28.37 24.16 -27.14
C GLU A 225 -27.55 23.82 -25.89
N ILE A 226 -26.50 24.59 -25.57
CA ILE A 226 -25.72 24.43 -24.32
C ILE A 226 -26.62 24.55 -23.09
N GLY A 227 -27.55 25.52 -23.07
CA GLY A 227 -28.54 25.67 -22.01
C GLY A 227 -29.36 24.41 -21.72
N LYS A 228 -29.77 23.66 -22.76
CA LYS A 228 -30.48 22.38 -22.60
C LYS A 228 -29.63 21.32 -21.90
N TYR A 229 -28.36 21.20 -22.30
CA TYR A 229 -27.43 20.26 -21.65
C TYR A 229 -27.14 20.65 -20.20
N VAL A 230 -26.97 21.94 -19.91
CA VAL A 230 -26.75 22.43 -18.53
C VAL A 230 -27.99 22.15 -17.65
N ARG A 231 -29.20 22.42 -18.13
CA ARG A 231 -30.46 22.09 -17.42
C ARG A 231 -30.59 20.59 -17.16
N ALA A 232 -30.34 19.75 -18.16
CA ALA A 232 -30.42 18.29 -18.02
C ALA A 232 -29.32 17.71 -17.09
N VAL A 233 -28.12 18.31 -17.07
CA VAL A 233 -27.05 17.97 -16.12
C VAL A 233 -27.45 18.34 -14.69
N TYR A 234 -28.04 19.53 -14.48
CA TYR A 234 -28.48 19.95 -13.16
C TYR A 234 -29.67 19.12 -12.64
N ASP A 235 -30.62 18.80 -13.52
CA ASP A 235 -31.72 17.86 -13.26
C ASP A 235 -31.21 16.51 -12.76
N ALA A 236 -30.22 15.95 -13.47
CA ALA A 236 -29.61 14.69 -13.09
C ALA A 236 -28.85 14.78 -11.76
N PHE A 237 -28.12 15.88 -11.55
CA PHE A 237 -27.37 16.14 -10.34
C PHE A 237 -28.27 16.19 -9.09
N ASP A 238 -29.35 16.97 -9.11
CA ASP A 238 -30.29 17.05 -7.97
C ASP A 238 -30.89 15.67 -7.61
N ARG A 239 -31.20 14.86 -8.62
CA ARG A 239 -31.80 13.53 -8.43
C ARG A 239 -30.79 12.45 -8.01
N ASP A 240 -29.52 12.61 -8.38
CA ASP A 240 -28.42 11.72 -7.96
C ASP A 240 -27.84 12.10 -6.58
N PHE A 241 -27.86 13.38 -6.19
CA PHE A 241 -27.33 13.93 -4.93
C PHE A 241 -28.40 14.65 -4.06
N PRO A 242 -29.46 13.96 -3.60
CA PRO A 242 -30.55 14.56 -2.81
C PRO A 242 -30.13 15.08 -1.43
N GLU A 243 -28.90 14.81 -0.99
CA GLU A 243 -28.29 15.37 0.22
C GLU A 243 -27.88 16.84 0.08
N VAL A 244 -27.95 17.42 -1.13
CA VAL A 244 -27.60 18.81 -1.47
C VAL A 244 -28.82 19.73 -1.35
N PHE A 245 -29.28 19.94 -0.11
CA PHE A 245 -30.48 20.74 0.20
C PHE A 245 -30.27 22.27 0.19
N TRP A 246 -29.03 22.74 -0.01
CA TRP A 246 -28.65 24.15 0.15
C TRP A 246 -28.63 24.97 -1.14
N LEU A 247 -28.79 24.33 -2.29
CA LEU A 247 -28.85 25.00 -3.59
C LEU A 247 -30.29 25.33 -3.99
N THR A 248 -30.44 26.46 -4.69
CA THR A 248 -31.69 26.83 -5.37
C THR A 248 -32.00 25.82 -6.47
N GLY A 249 -33.26 25.71 -6.89
CA GLY A 249 -33.60 24.98 -8.12
C GLY A 249 -33.17 25.73 -9.38
N GLU A 250 -33.05 27.06 -9.28
CA GLU A 250 -32.84 28.00 -10.38
C GLU A 250 -31.38 28.02 -10.87
N ASN A 251 -31.20 28.05 -12.19
CA ASN A 251 -29.88 28.07 -12.83
C ASN A 251 -29.81 29.08 -13.96
N ARG A 252 -28.68 29.77 -14.09
CA ARG A 252 -28.48 30.80 -15.13
C ARG A 252 -27.13 30.63 -15.81
N ILE A 253 -27.11 30.82 -17.13
CA ILE A 253 -25.88 30.89 -17.91
C ILE A 253 -25.77 32.21 -18.68
N ILE A 254 -24.54 32.63 -18.95
CA ILE A 254 -24.20 33.83 -19.73
C ILE A 254 -23.04 33.49 -20.66
N TYR A 255 -22.90 34.21 -21.78
CA TYR A 255 -21.67 34.21 -22.57
C TYR A 255 -21.15 35.63 -22.79
N THR A 256 -19.83 35.73 -22.95
CA THR A 256 -19.14 36.98 -23.31
C THR A 256 -17.98 36.66 -24.24
N GLY A 257 -17.65 37.58 -25.13
CA GLY A 257 -16.66 37.37 -26.18
C GLY A 257 -16.34 38.63 -26.98
N SER A 258 -15.51 38.46 -28.02
CA SER A 258 -15.26 39.49 -29.02
C SER A 258 -15.44 38.94 -30.43
N GLY A 259 -15.78 39.86 -31.34
CA GLY A 259 -16.02 39.61 -32.75
C GLY A 259 -15.00 40.30 -33.62
N ARG A 260 -14.56 39.60 -34.68
CA ARG A 260 -13.64 40.11 -35.70
C ARG A 260 -14.35 40.12 -37.05
N ALA A 261 -14.33 41.27 -37.73
CA ALA A 261 -14.88 41.41 -39.07
C ALA A 261 -13.91 40.84 -40.12
N ASP A 262 -14.42 40.11 -41.12
CA ASP A 262 -13.66 39.74 -42.31
C ASP A 262 -13.59 40.92 -43.31
N ALA A 263 -12.81 40.74 -44.38
CA ALA A 263 -12.66 41.75 -45.44
C ALA A 263 -13.95 42.01 -46.26
N SER A 264 -15.03 41.25 -46.02
CA SER A 264 -16.36 41.45 -46.62
C SER A 264 -17.36 42.09 -45.64
N GLY A 265 -16.95 42.34 -44.38
CA GLY A 265 -17.79 42.90 -43.32
C GLY A 265 -18.58 41.87 -42.52
N ASN A 266 -18.35 40.56 -42.69
CA ASN A 266 -19.00 39.54 -41.86
C ASN A 266 -18.24 39.42 -40.52
N VAL A 267 -18.95 39.47 -39.39
CA VAL A 267 -18.32 39.33 -38.06
C VAL A 267 -18.41 37.89 -37.57
N SER A 268 -17.27 37.30 -37.24
CA SER A 268 -17.17 36.04 -36.50
C SER A 268 -16.79 36.31 -35.06
N TYR A 269 -17.52 35.71 -34.13
CA TYR A 269 -17.34 35.85 -32.68
C TYR A 269 -16.68 34.61 -32.09
N GLU A 270 -15.92 34.83 -31.01
CA GLU A 270 -15.39 33.80 -30.12
C GLU A 270 -15.88 34.12 -28.70
N CYS A 271 -16.63 33.20 -28.09
CA CYS A 271 -17.38 33.43 -26.86
C CYS A 271 -17.16 32.30 -25.85
N GLN A 272 -16.88 32.66 -24.59
CA GLN A 272 -16.85 31.72 -23.45
C GLN A 272 -18.22 31.72 -22.76
N VAL A 273 -18.77 30.52 -22.54
CA VAL A 273 -20.01 30.30 -21.79
C VAL A 273 -19.70 30.01 -20.33
N TYR A 274 -20.52 30.56 -19.45
CA TYR A 274 -20.36 30.54 -18.01
C TYR A 274 -21.65 30.13 -17.29
N PHE A 275 -21.54 29.30 -16.26
CA PHE A 275 -22.56 29.06 -15.25
C PHE A 275 -22.47 30.15 -14.17
N ILE A 276 -23.59 30.77 -13.81
CA ILE A 276 -23.61 31.83 -12.80
C ILE A 276 -23.82 31.22 -11.40
N LEU A 277 -22.88 31.48 -10.49
CA LEU A 277 -23.02 31.19 -9.06
C LEU A 277 -23.72 32.34 -8.34
N LYS A 278 -23.35 33.59 -8.66
CA LYS A 278 -23.90 34.80 -8.02
C LYS A 278 -23.84 35.99 -8.96
N GLY A 279 -24.88 36.82 -8.99
CA GLY A 279 -24.96 38.05 -9.78
C GLY A 279 -25.39 39.24 -8.94
N TYR A 280 -24.52 40.24 -8.77
CA TYR A 280 -24.68 41.31 -7.78
C TYR A 280 -25.74 42.35 -8.20
N THR A 281 -25.69 42.82 -9.45
CA THR A 281 -26.68 43.77 -9.97
C THR A 281 -28.08 43.15 -10.08
N GLN A 282 -28.15 41.84 -10.35
CA GLN A 282 -29.39 41.11 -10.61
C GLN A 282 -29.95 40.38 -9.40
N LYS A 283 -29.23 40.39 -8.26
CA LYS A 283 -29.60 39.74 -6.99
C LYS A 283 -29.92 38.25 -7.13
N PHE A 284 -29.09 37.54 -7.90
CA PHE A 284 -29.14 36.08 -8.04
C PHE A 284 -28.02 35.43 -7.21
N ASP A 285 -28.30 34.31 -6.56
CA ASP A 285 -27.34 33.44 -5.86
C ASP A 285 -27.86 32.01 -6.01
N VAL A 286 -27.02 31.07 -6.45
CA VAL A 286 -27.40 29.66 -6.63
C VAL A 286 -27.50 28.90 -5.28
N ARG A 287 -27.06 29.52 -4.18
CA ARG A 287 -27.35 29.05 -2.81
C ARG A 287 -28.61 29.73 -2.28
N ARG A 288 -29.48 28.96 -1.62
CA ARG A 288 -30.71 29.50 -0.99
C ARG A 288 -30.36 30.58 0.01
N ALA A 289 -31.29 31.50 0.27
CA ALA A 289 -31.08 32.70 1.09
C ALA A 289 -30.45 32.43 2.47
N GLU A 290 -30.76 31.29 3.08
CA GLU A 290 -30.30 30.88 4.41
C GLU A 290 -28.97 30.11 4.39
N TYR A 291 -28.52 29.72 3.20
CA TYR A 291 -27.27 28.99 2.94
C TYR A 291 -26.23 29.82 2.19
N GLN A 292 -26.41 31.15 2.14
CA GLN A 292 -25.42 32.08 1.56
C GLN A 292 -24.14 32.26 2.40
N SER A 293 -23.88 31.38 3.37
CA SER A 293 -22.61 31.28 4.09
C SER A 293 -22.13 29.83 4.20
N ALA A 294 -20.84 29.61 4.01
CA ALA A 294 -20.22 28.29 4.13
C ALA A 294 -20.43 27.71 5.54
N SER A 295 -20.42 28.56 6.58
CA SER A 295 -20.68 28.11 7.95
C SER A 295 -22.10 27.57 8.16
N ALA A 296 -23.11 28.06 7.43
CA ALA A 296 -24.47 27.52 7.50
C ALA A 296 -24.55 26.16 6.81
N VAL A 297 -23.98 26.07 5.60
CA VAL A 297 -23.96 24.82 4.81
C VAL A 297 -23.17 23.72 5.53
N LYS A 298 -21.93 23.99 5.95
CA LYS A 298 -21.07 23.01 6.65
C LYS A 298 -21.65 22.61 8.02
N GLY A 299 -22.40 23.49 8.68
CA GLY A 299 -23.14 23.20 9.90
C GLY A 299 -24.26 22.16 9.69
N ASP A 300 -25.13 22.39 8.71
CA ASP A 300 -26.25 21.49 8.44
C ASP A 300 -25.81 20.19 7.75
N ILE A 301 -24.70 20.19 6.98
CA ILE A 301 -24.03 18.97 6.51
C ILE A 301 -23.59 18.10 7.70
N ALA A 302 -23.04 18.70 8.76
CA ALA A 302 -22.62 17.96 9.94
C ALA A 302 -23.83 17.37 10.70
N GLU A 303 -24.92 18.14 10.85
CA GLU A 303 -26.16 17.66 11.49
C GLU A 303 -26.82 16.55 10.66
N ARG A 304 -26.89 16.69 9.32
CA ARG A 304 -27.32 15.64 8.39
C ARG A 304 -26.53 14.36 8.60
N ASN A 305 -25.20 14.46 8.56
CA ASN A 305 -24.31 13.31 8.67
C ASN A 305 -24.45 12.60 10.04
N LYS A 306 -24.69 13.35 11.11
CA LYS A 306 -25.01 12.83 12.44
C LYS A 306 -26.34 12.06 12.46
N MET A 307 -27.44 12.66 11.98
CA MET A 307 -28.75 12.00 11.92
C MET A 307 -28.69 10.71 11.09
N VAL A 308 -28.05 10.76 9.92
CA VAL A 308 -27.83 9.59 9.06
C VAL A 308 -27.03 8.49 9.78
N GLN A 309 -26.01 8.83 10.58
CA GLN A 309 -25.27 7.84 11.39
C GLN A 309 -26.13 7.25 12.51
N GLU A 310 -26.91 8.07 13.23
CA GLU A 310 -27.81 7.63 14.31
C GLU A 310 -28.87 6.66 13.79
N ILE A 311 -29.53 7.00 12.68
CA ILE A 311 -30.52 6.12 12.01
C ILE A 311 -29.85 4.85 11.50
N SER A 312 -28.73 4.97 10.78
CA SER A 312 -28.02 3.81 10.22
C SER A 312 -27.46 2.86 11.29
N GLY A 313 -27.16 3.36 12.48
CA GLY A 313 -26.71 2.55 13.62
C GLY A 313 -27.83 1.73 14.27
N GLY A 314 -29.10 2.13 14.10
CA GLY A 314 -30.26 1.36 14.53
C GLY A 314 -30.64 0.24 13.54
N ALA A 315 -30.26 0.37 12.27
CA ALA A 315 -30.38 -0.70 11.29
C ALA A 315 -29.43 -1.85 11.68
N SER A 316 -30.00 -3.03 11.95
CA SER A 316 -29.21 -4.22 12.30
C SER A 316 -28.18 -4.58 11.21
N ALA A 317 -27.17 -5.38 11.56
CA ALA A 317 -26.22 -5.96 10.60
C ALA A 317 -26.85 -7.04 9.68
N GLY A 318 -28.16 -6.95 9.44
CA GLY A 318 -28.94 -7.84 8.59
C GLY A 318 -28.79 -7.57 7.09
N SER A 319 -29.66 -8.22 6.33
CA SER A 319 -29.71 -8.17 4.87
C SER A 319 -30.09 -6.78 4.34
N VAL A 320 -29.96 -6.58 3.02
CA VAL A 320 -30.46 -5.36 2.36
C VAL A 320 -31.94 -5.15 2.67
N PHE A 321 -32.76 -6.22 2.64
CA PHE A 321 -34.17 -6.18 3.03
C PHE A 321 -34.37 -5.63 4.45
N ASP A 322 -33.60 -6.11 5.44
CA ASP A 322 -33.78 -5.69 6.83
C ASP A 322 -33.46 -4.20 7.01
N LYS A 323 -32.44 -3.70 6.30
CA LYS A 323 -32.04 -2.28 6.32
C LYS A 323 -33.08 -1.36 5.67
N VAL A 324 -33.55 -1.68 4.46
CA VAL A 324 -34.54 -0.84 3.75
C VAL A 324 -35.90 -0.84 4.45
N THR A 325 -36.28 -1.96 5.07
CA THR A 325 -37.49 -2.05 5.90
C THR A 325 -37.35 -1.19 7.15
N TYR A 326 -36.20 -1.25 7.84
CA TYR A 326 -35.91 -0.40 8.99
C TYR A 326 -35.89 1.09 8.63
N PHE A 327 -35.31 1.49 7.49
CA PHE A 327 -35.33 2.90 7.06
C PHE A 327 -36.75 3.41 6.79
N ASN A 328 -37.60 2.60 6.17
CA ASN A 328 -39.02 2.93 6.02
C ASN A 328 -39.72 3.05 7.38
N GLU A 329 -39.57 2.05 8.27
CA GLU A 329 -40.16 2.07 9.61
C GLU A 329 -39.71 3.28 10.41
N TRP A 330 -38.41 3.59 10.43
CA TRP A 330 -37.88 4.75 11.15
C TRP A 330 -38.46 6.05 10.61
N LEU A 331 -38.44 6.27 9.30
CA LEU A 331 -38.96 7.50 8.69
C LEU A 331 -40.45 7.69 8.97
N THR A 332 -41.25 6.62 8.86
CA THR A 332 -42.71 6.65 9.08
C THR A 332 -43.13 6.75 10.56
N THR A 333 -42.28 6.36 11.51
CA THR A 333 -42.60 6.40 12.95
C THR A 333 -42.03 7.59 13.72
N HIS A 334 -41.23 8.43 13.04
CA HIS A 334 -40.57 9.60 13.63
C HIS A 334 -40.99 10.94 13.01
N ASN A 335 -41.81 10.93 11.97
CA ASN A 335 -42.25 12.14 11.25
C ASN A 335 -43.79 12.22 11.22
N GLU A 336 -44.32 13.38 10.83
CA GLU A 336 -45.75 13.55 10.49
C GLU A 336 -45.84 14.21 9.11
N TYR A 337 -46.52 13.57 8.16
CA TYR A 337 -46.72 14.15 6.82
C TYR A 337 -47.36 15.55 6.87
N ASN A 338 -46.70 16.52 6.25
CA ASN A 338 -47.05 17.93 6.32
C ASN A 338 -48.20 18.31 5.38
N THR A 339 -49.41 17.98 5.82
CA THR A 339 -50.67 18.33 5.14
C THR A 339 -50.82 19.84 4.88
N ASN A 340 -50.24 20.69 5.74
CA ASN A 340 -50.34 22.15 5.57
C ASN A 340 -49.58 22.65 4.34
N VAL A 341 -48.37 22.11 4.12
CA VAL A 341 -47.54 22.40 2.95
C VAL A 341 -48.13 21.76 1.69
N ALA A 342 -48.54 20.48 1.76
CA ALA A 342 -49.17 19.79 0.65
C ALA A 342 -50.45 20.49 0.16
N ALA A 343 -51.27 21.02 1.07
CA ALA A 343 -52.47 21.80 0.75
C ALA A 343 -52.19 23.28 0.39
N ALA A 344 -50.92 23.70 0.27
CA ALA A 344 -50.48 25.08 0.04
C ALA A 344 -51.06 26.11 1.04
N THR A 345 -51.38 25.68 2.27
CA THR A 345 -51.91 26.53 3.35
C THR A 345 -50.82 27.17 4.21
N TYR A 346 -49.61 26.62 4.14
CA TYR A 346 -48.41 27.11 4.81
C TYR A 346 -47.20 26.87 3.90
N SER A 347 -46.15 27.67 4.04
CA SER A 347 -44.89 27.49 3.30
C SER A 347 -43.77 27.12 4.26
N TYR A 348 -43.18 25.94 4.06
CA TYR A 348 -41.98 25.50 4.75
C TYR A 348 -41.07 24.76 3.76
N LYS A 349 -40.08 25.48 3.23
CA LYS A 349 -39.19 25.04 2.14
C LYS A 349 -38.46 23.71 2.44
N ASP A 350 -38.17 23.39 3.70
CA ASP A 350 -37.40 22.18 4.04
C ASP A 350 -38.28 20.91 4.05
N ALA A 351 -39.62 21.05 3.96
CA ALA A 351 -40.55 19.91 3.86
C ALA A 351 -40.26 19.02 2.65
N TRP A 352 -39.62 19.58 1.62
CA TRP A 352 -39.23 18.90 0.39
C TRP A 352 -37.80 18.35 0.41
N GLU A 353 -37.02 18.66 1.45
CA GLU A 353 -35.62 18.26 1.59
C GLU A 353 -35.46 17.04 2.49
N CYS A 354 -34.36 16.29 2.32
CA CYS A 354 -34.03 15.16 3.19
C CYS A 354 -33.97 15.56 4.67
N MET A 355 -33.64 16.82 4.96
CA MET A 355 -33.42 17.34 6.32
C MET A 355 -34.69 17.33 7.19
N SER A 356 -35.89 17.54 6.63
CA SER A 356 -37.12 17.48 7.44
C SER A 356 -37.40 16.05 7.91
N ALA A 357 -37.33 15.08 7.00
CA ALA A 357 -37.58 13.67 7.29
C ALA A 357 -36.47 13.00 8.14
N LEU A 358 -35.19 13.34 7.92
CA LEU A 358 -34.07 12.84 8.73
C LEU A 358 -34.08 13.36 10.17
N ASN A 359 -34.75 14.50 10.43
CA ASN A 359 -34.79 15.16 11.74
C ASN A 359 -36.05 14.81 12.54
N GLY A 360 -36.92 13.91 12.05
CA GLY A 360 -38.12 13.49 12.76
C GLY A 360 -39.10 14.64 13.00
N ARG A 361 -39.39 15.42 11.95
CA ARG A 361 -40.18 16.65 12.05
C ARG A 361 -41.68 16.37 11.92
N ILE A 362 -42.46 17.20 12.62
CA ILE A 362 -43.91 17.06 12.73
C ILE A 362 -44.66 18.37 12.43
N GLY A 363 -45.97 18.26 12.22
CA GLY A 363 -46.87 19.36 11.90
C GLY A 363 -46.39 20.22 10.73
N THR A 364 -46.41 21.54 10.91
CA THR A 364 -46.01 22.51 9.87
C THR A 364 -44.53 22.46 9.50
N GLN A 365 -43.68 21.72 10.25
CA GLN A 365 -42.28 21.46 9.93
C GLN A 365 -42.04 20.06 9.36
N GLY A 366 -43.06 19.21 9.27
CA GLY A 366 -42.92 17.84 8.77
C GLY A 366 -42.49 17.77 7.29
N PRO A 367 -42.01 16.61 6.84
CA PRO A 367 -41.76 16.34 5.43
C PRO A 367 -43.05 16.19 4.61
N VAL A 368 -42.92 16.30 3.30
CA VAL A 368 -43.87 15.74 2.32
C VAL A 368 -43.18 14.63 1.51
N CYS A 369 -43.82 14.15 0.44
CA CYS A 369 -43.33 13.00 -0.36
C CYS A 369 -41.90 13.15 -0.86
N GLU A 370 -41.53 14.33 -1.38
CA GLU A 370 -40.16 14.62 -1.82
C GLU A 370 -39.14 14.50 -0.68
N GLY A 371 -39.43 15.07 0.50
CA GLY A 371 -38.54 15.01 1.66
C GLY A 371 -38.34 13.58 2.18
N TYR A 372 -39.40 12.78 2.19
CA TYR A 372 -39.33 11.35 2.50
C TYR A 372 -38.47 10.57 1.49
N ALA A 373 -38.73 10.74 0.18
CA ALA A 373 -38.01 10.03 -0.87
C ALA A 373 -36.51 10.39 -0.91
N ARG A 374 -36.19 11.68 -0.72
CA ARG A 374 -34.81 12.17 -0.57
C ARG A 374 -34.12 11.55 0.64
N ALA A 375 -34.73 11.61 1.83
CA ALA A 375 -34.15 11.03 3.05
C ALA A 375 -33.92 9.52 2.93
N PHE A 376 -34.87 8.78 2.36
CA PHE A 376 -34.72 7.34 2.14
C PHE A 376 -33.57 7.01 1.18
N LYS A 377 -33.39 7.79 0.10
CA LYS A 377 -32.23 7.65 -0.79
C LYS A 377 -30.91 7.92 -0.06
N VAL A 378 -30.80 9.02 0.69
CA VAL A 378 -29.58 9.35 1.47
C VAL A 378 -29.20 8.22 2.45
N LEU A 379 -30.17 7.62 3.14
CA LEU A 379 -29.94 6.47 4.02
C LEU A 379 -29.46 5.22 3.24
N CYS A 380 -30.07 4.95 2.09
CA CYS A 380 -29.68 3.82 1.23
C CYS A 380 -28.26 4.00 0.65
N ASP A 381 -27.94 5.18 0.11
CA ASP A 381 -26.62 5.47 -0.44
C ASP A 381 -25.53 5.35 0.63
N LYS A 382 -25.79 5.86 1.86
CA LYS A 382 -24.85 5.68 2.98
C LYS A 382 -24.67 4.21 3.39
N ALA A 383 -25.71 3.39 3.22
CA ALA A 383 -25.66 1.94 3.48
C ALA A 383 -25.08 1.11 2.31
N GLY A 384 -24.72 1.75 1.18
CA GLY A 384 -24.23 1.08 -0.02
C GLY A 384 -25.31 0.32 -0.80
N ILE A 385 -26.57 0.74 -0.67
CA ILE A 385 -27.75 0.10 -1.28
C ILE A 385 -28.19 0.94 -2.49
N PRO A 386 -28.15 0.40 -3.72
CA PRO A 386 -28.60 1.13 -4.92
C PRO A 386 -30.04 1.60 -4.80
N CYS A 387 -30.23 2.92 -4.80
CA CYS A 387 -31.51 3.60 -4.63
C CYS A 387 -31.59 4.85 -5.50
N VAL A 388 -32.71 5.04 -6.20
CA VAL A 388 -32.96 6.18 -7.09
C VAL A 388 -34.26 6.86 -6.71
N LEU A 389 -34.32 8.19 -6.85
CA LEU A 389 -35.58 8.91 -6.90
C LEU A 389 -36.34 8.57 -8.18
N VAL A 390 -37.67 8.62 -8.10
CA VAL A 390 -38.61 8.42 -9.21
C VAL A 390 -39.71 9.46 -9.09
N ASP A 391 -39.94 10.20 -10.17
CA ASP A 391 -40.96 11.24 -10.26
C ASP A 391 -42.16 10.77 -11.08
N GLY A 392 -43.37 11.11 -10.65
CA GLY A 392 -44.58 10.75 -11.38
C GLY A 392 -45.83 11.44 -10.86
N THR A 393 -46.96 10.79 -11.10
CA THR A 393 -48.18 11.09 -10.35
C THR A 393 -48.61 9.86 -9.57
N ALA A 394 -49.21 10.06 -8.40
CA ALA A 394 -49.80 8.99 -7.61
C ALA A 394 -51.32 9.16 -7.53
N THR A 395 -52.07 8.05 -7.63
CA THR A 395 -53.53 8.04 -7.56
C THR A 395 -54.05 6.79 -6.87
N SER A 396 -55.00 6.97 -5.95
CA SER A 396 -55.67 5.89 -5.22
C SER A 396 -56.94 5.37 -5.90
N ASP A 397 -57.43 6.07 -6.93
CA ASP A 397 -58.67 5.73 -7.67
C ASP A 397 -58.51 5.61 -9.19
N GLY A 398 -57.33 5.97 -9.74
CA GLY A 398 -57.05 5.92 -11.18
C GLY A 398 -57.63 7.08 -11.99
N THR A 399 -58.22 8.09 -11.35
CA THR A 399 -58.89 9.22 -11.99
C THR A 399 -58.38 10.58 -11.53
N ASN A 400 -58.00 10.71 -10.25
CA ASN A 400 -57.40 11.92 -9.69
C ASN A 400 -55.98 11.60 -9.25
N GLY A 401 -54.99 11.96 -10.07
CA GLY A 401 -53.57 11.79 -9.75
C GLY A 401 -52.94 13.10 -9.31
N GLU A 402 -52.20 13.07 -8.21
CA GLU A 402 -51.42 14.20 -7.71
C GLU A 402 -49.93 14.02 -7.98
N ALA A 403 -49.20 15.13 -7.96
CA ALA A 403 -47.75 15.18 -8.03
C ALA A 403 -47.09 14.32 -6.94
N HIS A 404 -46.21 13.39 -7.30
CA HIS A 404 -45.62 12.49 -6.31
C HIS A 404 -44.19 12.05 -6.63
N MET A 405 -43.41 11.78 -5.59
CA MET A 405 -42.06 11.23 -5.67
C MET A 405 -41.94 10.03 -4.72
N TRP A 406 -41.27 8.98 -5.18
CA TRP A 406 -40.98 7.77 -4.42
C TRP A 406 -39.60 7.21 -4.81
N ASN A 407 -39.21 6.05 -4.28
CA ASN A 407 -37.93 5.42 -4.56
C ASN A 407 -38.07 4.11 -5.33
N TYR A 408 -37.12 3.82 -6.22
CA TYR A 408 -36.80 2.44 -6.60
C TYR A 408 -35.51 2.02 -5.91
N VAL A 409 -35.53 0.86 -5.24
CA VAL A 409 -34.43 0.32 -4.45
C VAL A 409 -34.12 -1.12 -4.87
N LYS A 410 -32.84 -1.49 -4.87
CA LYS A 410 -32.38 -2.79 -5.37
C LYS A 410 -32.19 -3.79 -4.22
N VAL A 411 -32.96 -4.88 -4.23
CA VAL A 411 -32.89 -5.96 -3.24
C VAL A 411 -32.69 -7.29 -3.98
N ASP A 412 -31.73 -8.10 -3.53
CA ASP A 412 -31.36 -9.39 -4.14
C ASP A 412 -31.19 -9.34 -5.68
N GLY A 413 -30.59 -8.25 -6.16
CA GLY A 413 -30.29 -8.01 -7.57
C GLY A 413 -31.44 -7.43 -8.41
N SER A 414 -32.67 -7.40 -7.89
CA SER A 414 -33.86 -6.89 -8.59
C SER A 414 -34.32 -5.54 -8.01
N TRP A 415 -35.00 -4.73 -8.83
CA TRP A 415 -35.52 -3.42 -8.41
C TRP A 415 -36.95 -3.52 -7.92
N TYR A 416 -37.25 -2.84 -6.82
CA TYR A 416 -38.57 -2.77 -6.20
C TYR A 416 -38.90 -1.33 -5.83
N ALA A 417 -40.17 -0.97 -5.86
CA ALA A 417 -40.64 0.34 -5.43
C ALA A 417 -40.78 0.42 -3.91
N MET A 418 -40.39 1.55 -3.35
CA MET A 418 -40.62 1.92 -1.95
C MET A 418 -41.25 3.31 -1.96
N ASP A 419 -42.48 3.42 -1.45
CA ASP A 419 -43.10 4.71 -1.15
C ASP A 419 -43.28 4.84 0.37
N VAL A 420 -42.31 5.51 0.98
CA VAL A 420 -42.30 5.83 2.41
C VAL A 420 -43.47 6.75 2.77
N THR A 421 -43.90 7.62 1.85
CA THR A 421 -44.98 8.58 2.07
C THR A 421 -46.32 7.89 2.30
N TRP A 422 -46.70 6.97 1.41
CA TRP A 422 -47.97 6.26 1.55
C TRP A 422 -47.93 5.16 2.64
N ASN A 423 -46.74 4.90 3.19
CA ASN A 423 -46.55 4.15 4.43
C ASN A 423 -46.64 5.02 5.70
N ASP A 424 -46.57 6.37 5.63
CA ASP A 424 -47.03 7.33 6.65
C ASP A 424 -48.31 8.06 6.18
N PRO A 425 -49.48 7.40 6.16
CA PRO A 425 -50.70 8.02 5.66
C PRO A 425 -51.27 9.04 6.65
N VAL A 426 -51.85 10.09 6.09
CA VAL A 426 -52.34 11.25 6.85
C VAL A 426 -53.51 10.95 7.80
N GLY A 427 -53.23 11.10 9.10
CA GLY A 427 -54.21 11.49 10.11
C GLY A 427 -54.54 10.48 11.21
N GLY A 428 -54.57 10.98 12.46
CA GLY A 428 -55.24 10.28 13.56
C GLY A 428 -54.99 10.83 14.97
N LYS A 429 -53.80 11.39 15.25
CA LYS A 429 -53.41 11.95 16.57
C LYS A 429 -52.40 13.09 16.42
N ASP A 430 -52.24 13.92 17.46
CA ASP A 430 -51.14 14.88 17.55
C ASP A 430 -49.80 14.15 17.74
N GLY A 431 -48.81 14.41 16.88
CA GLY A 431 -47.43 13.91 17.00
C GLY A 431 -46.96 13.05 15.82
N ALA A 432 -45.75 12.50 15.93
CA ALA A 432 -45.03 11.73 14.90
C ALA A 432 -45.62 10.35 14.55
N LEU A 433 -46.88 10.09 14.91
CA LEU A 433 -47.58 8.86 14.61
C LEU A 433 -49.02 9.18 14.23
N SER A 434 -49.34 9.00 12.95
CA SER A 434 -50.70 9.05 12.42
C SER A 434 -51.59 7.98 13.06
N GLY A 435 -51.02 6.83 13.45
CA GLY A 435 -51.72 5.65 13.96
C GLY A 435 -52.35 4.79 12.86
N VAL A 436 -51.96 5.01 11.60
CA VAL A 436 -52.38 4.31 10.40
C VAL A 436 -51.18 3.89 9.53
N GLU A 437 -49.98 3.93 10.10
CA GLU A 437 -48.70 3.57 9.47
C GLU A 437 -48.75 2.18 8.83
N SER A 438 -48.05 2.02 7.70
CA SER A 438 -48.12 0.82 6.87
C SER A 438 -46.76 0.35 6.37
N THR A 439 -46.76 -0.88 5.86
CA THR A 439 -45.69 -1.44 5.02
C THR A 439 -46.23 -1.91 3.66
N ALA A 440 -47.50 -1.60 3.36
CA ALA A 440 -48.17 -2.02 2.13
C ALA A 440 -47.56 -1.40 0.85
N TRP A 441 -46.76 -0.34 0.99
CA TRP A 441 -46.05 0.35 -0.10
C TRP A 441 -44.55 0.06 -0.11
N SER A 442 -44.11 -0.96 0.63
CA SER A 442 -42.71 -1.40 0.68
C SER A 442 -42.41 -2.53 -0.30
N LEU A 443 -41.34 -2.35 -1.07
CA LEU A 443 -40.74 -3.35 -1.97
C LEU A 443 -41.73 -3.95 -3.00
N LEU A 444 -42.55 -3.11 -3.61
CA LEU A 444 -43.52 -3.50 -4.63
C LEU A 444 -42.87 -3.75 -6.00
N GLY A 445 -43.47 -4.66 -6.77
CA GLY A 445 -43.18 -4.85 -8.18
C GLY A 445 -44.22 -4.13 -9.06
N ALA A 446 -43.96 -4.07 -10.35
CA ALA A 446 -44.82 -3.45 -11.36
C ALA A 446 -46.27 -3.99 -11.34
N ASP A 447 -46.44 -5.28 -11.07
CA ASP A 447 -47.69 -6.02 -11.05
C ASP A 447 -48.30 -6.15 -9.64
N SER A 448 -47.60 -5.67 -8.59
CA SER A 448 -48.10 -5.70 -7.22
C SER A 448 -49.43 -4.96 -7.09
N MET A 449 -50.42 -5.64 -6.50
CA MET A 449 -51.77 -5.11 -6.32
C MET A 449 -51.94 -4.47 -4.94
N VAL A 450 -52.13 -3.16 -4.89
CA VAL A 450 -52.41 -2.39 -3.66
C VAL A 450 -53.63 -1.50 -3.92
N MET A 451 -54.54 -1.38 -2.96
CA MET A 451 -55.84 -0.69 -3.11
C MET A 451 -56.65 -1.12 -4.38
N ASN A 452 -56.54 -2.39 -4.79
CA ASN A 452 -57.12 -2.94 -6.04
C ASN A 452 -56.55 -2.35 -7.37
N MET A 453 -55.38 -1.72 -7.34
CA MET A 453 -54.66 -1.26 -8.53
C MET A 453 -53.24 -1.87 -8.61
N ARG A 454 -52.72 -2.07 -9.83
CA ARG A 454 -51.28 -2.40 -10.04
C ARG A 454 -50.44 -1.19 -9.66
N PHE A 455 -49.27 -1.39 -9.05
CA PHE A 455 -48.38 -0.30 -8.66
C PHE A 455 -48.07 0.67 -9.82
N GLU A 456 -47.66 0.17 -11.00
CA GLU A 456 -47.42 1.03 -12.18
C GLU A 456 -48.64 1.82 -12.68
N ALA A 457 -49.86 1.38 -12.33
CA ALA A 457 -51.09 2.07 -12.70
C ALA A 457 -51.52 3.11 -11.66
N SER A 458 -51.17 2.92 -10.38
CA SER A 458 -51.35 3.94 -9.33
C SER A 458 -50.20 4.95 -9.32
N HIS A 459 -49.00 4.56 -9.72
CA HIS A 459 -47.76 5.35 -9.74
C HIS A 459 -47.12 5.41 -11.15
N PRO A 460 -47.80 5.96 -12.17
CA PRO A 460 -47.20 6.15 -13.49
C PRO A 460 -45.97 7.07 -13.44
N VAL A 461 -44.81 6.50 -13.79
CA VAL A 461 -43.53 7.21 -13.88
C VAL A 461 -43.59 8.28 -14.96
N THR A 462 -43.10 9.48 -14.64
CA THR A 462 -42.84 10.55 -15.60
C THR A 462 -41.36 10.92 -15.70
N ASN A 463 -40.60 10.80 -14.60
CA ASN A 463 -39.19 11.16 -14.46
C ASN A 463 -38.85 12.50 -15.15
N LYS A 464 -39.66 13.52 -14.87
CA LYS A 464 -39.49 14.88 -15.38
C LYS A 464 -39.00 15.76 -14.23
N ALA A 465 -37.70 16.07 -14.27
CA ALA A 465 -37.03 16.81 -13.20
C ALA A 465 -37.06 18.35 -13.37
N SER A 466 -37.55 18.90 -14.49
CA SER A 466 -37.76 20.35 -14.66
C SER A 466 -38.78 20.71 -15.75
N VAL A 467 -39.28 21.95 -15.74
CA VAL A 467 -40.25 22.46 -16.73
C VAL A 467 -39.55 22.67 -18.06
N GLY A 468 -39.94 21.92 -19.10
CA GLY A 468 -39.23 21.91 -20.38
C GLY A 468 -37.93 21.10 -20.39
N GLY A 469 -37.58 20.46 -19.27
CA GLY A 469 -36.42 19.58 -19.14
C GLY A 469 -36.55 18.25 -19.87
N THR A 470 -35.50 17.43 -19.73
CA THR A 470 -35.47 16.08 -20.31
C THR A 470 -36.26 15.10 -19.45
N LYS A 471 -36.87 14.09 -20.08
CA LYS A 471 -37.63 13.03 -19.39
C LYS A 471 -36.79 11.77 -19.25
N PHE A 472 -36.37 11.45 -18.04
CA PHE A 472 -35.40 10.39 -17.73
C PHE A 472 -36.07 9.01 -17.59
N ILE A 473 -36.82 8.61 -18.62
CA ILE A 473 -37.69 7.40 -18.64
C ILE A 473 -36.94 6.07 -18.77
N ASN A 474 -35.64 6.10 -19.07
CA ASN A 474 -34.73 4.96 -19.21
C ASN A 474 -34.01 4.61 -17.88
N GLY A 475 -34.73 4.74 -16.76
CA GLY A 475 -34.25 4.37 -15.43
C GLY A 475 -34.34 2.85 -15.14
N PRO A 476 -34.18 2.45 -13.88
CA PRO A 476 -34.37 1.06 -13.47
C PRO A 476 -35.78 0.54 -13.75
N VAL A 477 -35.88 -0.71 -14.21
CA VAL A 477 -37.15 -1.41 -14.44
C VAL A 477 -37.43 -2.33 -13.25
N LEU A 478 -38.63 -2.23 -12.70
CA LEU A 478 -39.10 -3.02 -11.57
C LEU A 478 -39.15 -4.53 -11.87
N SER A 479 -38.99 -5.34 -10.83
CA SER A 479 -39.54 -6.70 -10.80
C SER A 479 -41.05 -6.66 -11.11
N LYS A 480 -41.60 -7.74 -11.69
CA LYS A 480 -43.05 -7.86 -11.87
C LYS A 480 -43.76 -8.00 -10.53
N GLU A 481 -43.42 -9.05 -9.80
CA GLU A 481 -43.96 -9.31 -8.47
C GLU A 481 -43.18 -8.51 -7.41
N GLY A 482 -43.84 -8.17 -6.31
CA GLY A 482 -43.20 -7.58 -5.14
C GLY A 482 -42.22 -8.52 -4.46
N TYR A 483 -41.31 -7.96 -3.67
CA TYR A 483 -40.31 -8.73 -2.95
C TYR A 483 -40.98 -9.63 -1.90
N VAL A 484 -40.67 -10.92 -1.94
CA VAL A 484 -41.07 -11.88 -0.91
C VAL A 484 -39.81 -12.28 -0.15
N LYS A 485 -39.74 -11.92 1.14
CA LYS A 485 -38.67 -12.38 2.02
C LYS A 485 -38.75 -13.91 2.09
N LYS A 486 -37.71 -14.60 1.62
CA LYS A 486 -37.60 -16.05 1.75
C LYS A 486 -37.23 -16.37 3.20
N PRO A 487 -38.05 -17.10 3.97
CA PRO A 487 -37.67 -17.44 5.33
C PRO A 487 -36.43 -18.34 5.32
N VAL A 488 -35.55 -18.13 6.31
CA VAL A 488 -34.30 -18.89 6.48
C VAL A 488 -34.62 -20.18 7.24
N PRO A 489 -34.37 -21.37 6.66
CA PRO A 489 -34.61 -22.62 7.36
C PRO A 489 -33.58 -22.87 8.47
N GLU A 490 -34.02 -23.46 9.57
CA GLU A 490 -33.17 -23.94 10.65
C GLU A 490 -32.86 -25.42 10.44
N ILE A 491 -31.57 -25.77 10.37
CA ILE A 491 -31.09 -27.15 10.29
C ILE A 491 -30.73 -27.62 11.71
N SER A 492 -31.53 -28.51 12.29
CA SER A 492 -31.35 -29.01 13.65
C SER A 492 -30.89 -30.48 13.63
N PHE A 493 -29.72 -30.76 14.21
CA PHE A 493 -29.29 -32.12 14.52
C PHE A 493 -30.07 -32.68 15.73
N ASP A 494 -30.27 -33.99 15.80
CA ASP A 494 -30.95 -34.66 16.91
C ASP A 494 -30.08 -34.81 18.18
N SER A 495 -28.81 -34.45 18.08
CA SER A 495 -27.75 -34.67 19.05
C SER A 495 -26.86 -33.42 19.14
N ALA A 496 -26.27 -33.15 20.30
CA ALA A 496 -25.32 -32.04 20.47
C ALA A 496 -23.91 -32.36 19.92
N GLU A 497 -23.56 -33.64 19.87
CA GLU A 497 -22.33 -34.18 19.26
C GLU A 497 -22.59 -35.61 18.78
N ILE A 498 -21.80 -36.08 17.81
CA ILE A 498 -21.84 -37.45 17.30
C ILE A 498 -20.58 -38.18 17.77
N ASN A 499 -20.77 -39.24 18.56
CA ASN A 499 -19.68 -40.08 19.05
C ASN A 499 -19.70 -41.44 18.35
N ALA A 500 -18.62 -41.78 17.66
CA ALA A 500 -18.44 -43.05 16.94
C ALA A 500 -17.14 -43.75 17.37
N VAL A 501 -17.01 -45.03 17.04
CA VAL A 501 -15.74 -45.78 17.13
C VAL A 501 -15.32 -46.14 15.71
N TYR A 502 -14.03 -46.03 15.39
CA TYR A 502 -13.52 -46.35 14.07
C TYR A 502 -13.93 -47.76 13.62
N ASN A 503 -14.58 -47.85 12.46
CA ASN A 503 -15.00 -49.11 11.85
C ASN A 503 -14.66 -49.16 10.34
N GLY A 504 -13.91 -48.17 9.85
CA GLY A 504 -13.52 -48.10 8.44
C GLY A 504 -14.57 -47.63 7.46
N LYS A 505 -15.68 -47.06 7.92
CA LYS A 505 -16.75 -46.47 7.10
C LYS A 505 -17.00 -45.03 7.56
N GLU A 506 -17.73 -44.26 6.76
CA GLU A 506 -18.19 -42.93 7.18
C GLU A 506 -19.02 -43.03 8.46
N VAL A 507 -18.87 -42.05 9.34
CA VAL A 507 -19.73 -41.95 10.55
C VAL A 507 -21.20 -41.92 10.13
N VAL A 508 -22.04 -42.69 10.82
CA VAL A 508 -23.49 -42.65 10.60
C VAL A 508 -24.03 -41.34 11.14
N VAL A 509 -24.47 -40.46 10.25
CA VAL A 509 -25.11 -39.18 10.56
C VAL A 509 -26.60 -39.31 10.29
N ASN A 510 -27.44 -39.09 11.30
CA ASN A 510 -28.88 -38.98 11.09
C ASN A 510 -29.17 -37.69 10.29
N LYS A 511 -30.04 -37.78 9.28
CA LYS A 511 -30.43 -36.61 8.48
C LYS A 511 -31.04 -35.56 9.42
N PRO A 512 -30.50 -34.33 9.49
CA PRO A 512 -31.00 -33.31 10.41
C PRO A 512 -32.43 -32.92 10.04
N VAL A 513 -33.21 -32.53 11.05
CA VAL A 513 -34.55 -31.99 10.84
C VAL A 513 -34.38 -30.57 10.33
N VAL A 514 -34.97 -30.26 9.17
CA VAL A 514 -35.01 -28.90 8.65
C VAL A 514 -36.38 -28.32 8.93
N THR A 515 -36.43 -27.24 9.69
CA THR A 515 -37.65 -26.48 9.93
C THR A 515 -37.56 -25.10 9.31
N VAL A 516 -38.71 -24.47 9.07
CA VAL A 516 -38.79 -23.10 8.58
C VAL A 516 -39.98 -22.42 9.20
N THR A 517 -39.75 -21.21 9.72
CA THR A 517 -40.76 -20.39 10.38
C THR A 517 -41.15 -19.26 9.43
N ASP A 518 -42.45 -19.11 9.16
CA ASP A 518 -42.96 -18.00 8.35
C ASP A 518 -42.95 -16.66 9.13
N ASP A 519 -43.19 -15.55 8.42
CA ASP A 519 -43.22 -14.20 9.03
C ASP A 519 -44.37 -14.01 10.05
N LYS A 520 -45.24 -15.02 10.22
CA LYS A 520 -46.33 -15.05 11.21
C LYS A 520 -45.99 -15.93 12.42
N GLY A 521 -44.78 -16.48 12.48
CA GLY A 521 -44.31 -17.34 13.57
C GLY A 521 -44.75 -18.80 13.46
N ASN A 522 -45.30 -19.25 12.32
CA ASN A 522 -45.68 -20.64 12.13
C ASN A 522 -44.49 -21.46 11.63
N THR A 523 -44.01 -22.40 12.45
CA THR A 523 -42.95 -23.34 12.07
C THR A 523 -43.52 -24.55 11.34
N SER A 524 -42.88 -24.91 10.22
CA SER A 524 -43.17 -26.11 9.41
C SER A 524 -41.89 -26.91 9.14
N THR A 525 -42.00 -28.20 8.81
CA THR A 525 -40.85 -29.07 8.55
C THR A 525 -40.70 -29.34 7.05
N ILE A 526 -39.48 -29.18 6.53
CA ILE A 526 -39.15 -29.50 5.14
C ILE A 526 -38.78 -30.99 5.06
N THR A 527 -39.71 -31.84 4.66
CA THR A 527 -39.55 -33.31 4.66
C THR A 527 -38.44 -33.81 3.74
N ASP A 528 -38.30 -33.15 2.59
CA ASP A 528 -37.42 -33.58 1.49
C ASP A 528 -36.23 -32.64 1.27
N ALA A 529 -35.76 -31.97 2.33
CA ALA A 529 -34.59 -31.09 2.29
C ALA A 529 -33.36 -31.81 1.71
N ASP A 530 -32.72 -31.24 0.69
CA ASP A 530 -31.48 -31.77 0.12
C ASP A 530 -30.28 -31.25 0.93
N ILE A 531 -29.66 -32.15 1.71
CA ILE A 531 -28.59 -31.82 2.65
C ILE A 531 -27.28 -32.39 2.14
N THR A 532 -26.31 -31.50 1.96
CA THR A 532 -24.92 -31.85 1.66
C THR A 532 -24.07 -31.76 2.92
N TYR A 533 -23.00 -32.56 3.00
CA TYR A 533 -22.10 -32.60 4.14
C TYR A 533 -20.66 -32.25 3.75
N SER A 534 -19.99 -31.53 4.65
CA SER A 534 -18.56 -31.33 4.62
C SER A 534 -17.99 -31.35 6.04
N TYR A 535 -16.71 -31.68 6.21
CA TYR A 535 -16.08 -31.76 7.53
C TYR A 535 -14.66 -31.19 7.53
N LYS A 536 -14.25 -30.64 8.68
CA LYS A 536 -12.87 -30.23 8.97
C LYS A 536 -12.38 -30.94 10.23
N ALA A 537 -11.09 -31.23 10.31
CA ALA A 537 -10.45 -31.70 11.54
C ALA A 537 -10.27 -30.53 12.51
N SER A 538 -10.23 -30.79 13.82
CA SER A 538 -10.13 -29.75 14.86
C SER A 538 -8.87 -28.88 14.80
N ASP A 539 -7.86 -29.30 14.04
CA ASP A 539 -6.58 -28.63 13.77
C ASP A 539 -6.51 -28.01 12.36
N SER A 540 -7.63 -27.97 11.62
CA SER A 540 -7.71 -27.47 10.25
C SER A 540 -8.84 -26.45 10.06
N ASN A 541 -8.57 -25.44 9.23
CA ASN A 541 -9.56 -24.45 8.82
C ASN A 541 -10.30 -24.83 7.51
N GLU A 542 -9.91 -25.93 6.86
CA GLU A 542 -10.43 -26.32 5.54
C GLU A 542 -11.50 -27.41 5.64
N PHE A 543 -12.69 -27.14 5.08
CA PHE A 543 -13.78 -28.11 4.95
C PHE A 543 -13.58 -29.01 3.72
N LYS A 544 -13.63 -30.32 3.93
CA LYS A 544 -13.60 -31.35 2.88
C LYS A 544 -14.99 -31.93 2.68
N ALA A 545 -15.40 -32.15 1.43
CA ALA A 545 -16.71 -32.75 1.14
C ALA A 545 -16.82 -34.18 1.71
N GLY A 546 -18.00 -34.56 2.19
CA GLY A 546 -18.29 -35.86 2.78
C GLY A 546 -18.37 -35.85 4.31
N ILE A 547 -18.14 -37.01 4.92
CA ILE A 547 -18.26 -37.29 6.35
C ILE A 547 -16.95 -37.95 6.84
N PRO A 548 -16.45 -37.66 8.06
CA PRO A 548 -15.22 -38.27 8.55
C PRO A 548 -15.31 -39.80 8.67
N VAL A 549 -14.18 -40.47 8.41
CA VAL A 549 -14.00 -41.93 8.52
C VAL A 549 -12.99 -42.31 9.61
N ASN A 550 -11.87 -41.58 9.71
CA ASN A 550 -10.75 -41.88 10.60
C ASN A 550 -11.02 -41.44 12.05
N ALA A 551 -10.25 -41.97 12.99
CA ALA A 551 -10.27 -41.55 14.38
C ALA A 551 -9.73 -40.12 14.54
N GLY A 552 -10.43 -39.30 15.33
CA GLY A 552 -10.11 -37.88 15.48
C GLY A 552 -11.29 -37.07 16.02
N LYS A 553 -11.11 -35.74 16.06
CA LYS A 553 -12.17 -34.77 16.36
C LYS A 553 -12.40 -33.90 15.14
N TYR A 554 -13.66 -33.72 14.78
CA TYR A 554 -14.07 -33.03 13.57
C TYR A 554 -15.24 -32.08 13.85
N THR A 555 -15.34 -31.04 13.04
CA THR A 555 -16.57 -30.26 12.87
C THR A 555 -17.20 -30.70 11.56
N LEU A 556 -18.44 -31.20 11.61
CA LEU A 556 -19.25 -31.55 10.46
C LEU A 556 -20.23 -30.42 10.19
N LYS A 557 -20.28 -29.93 8.96
CA LYS A 557 -21.25 -28.93 8.48
C LYS A 557 -22.27 -29.59 7.56
N ALA A 558 -23.55 -29.40 7.87
CA ALA A 558 -24.66 -29.69 6.98
C ALA A 558 -25.08 -28.39 6.27
N SER A 559 -25.22 -28.44 4.95
CA SER A 559 -25.56 -27.28 4.11
C SER A 559 -26.73 -27.60 3.19
N MET A 560 -27.69 -26.67 3.12
CA MET A 560 -28.84 -26.69 2.20
C MET A 560 -28.80 -25.47 1.28
N ALA A 561 -28.95 -25.71 -0.02
CA ALA A 561 -29.01 -24.64 -1.02
C ALA A 561 -30.31 -23.83 -0.95
N ALA A 562 -30.25 -22.57 -1.40
CA ALA A 562 -31.45 -21.74 -1.56
C ALA A 562 -32.38 -22.29 -2.65
N THR A 563 -33.67 -22.04 -2.50
CA THR A 563 -34.74 -22.44 -3.43
C THR A 563 -35.64 -21.24 -3.76
N ASP A 564 -36.69 -21.44 -4.55
CA ASP A 564 -37.71 -20.40 -4.75
C ASP A 564 -38.51 -20.10 -3.49
N ALA A 565 -38.67 -21.07 -2.59
CA ALA A 565 -39.43 -20.92 -1.34
C ALA A 565 -38.59 -20.44 -0.15
N TYR A 566 -37.29 -20.77 -0.11
CA TYR A 566 -36.46 -20.64 1.10
C TYR A 566 -35.04 -20.16 0.80
N ALA A 567 -34.44 -19.45 1.76
CA ALA A 567 -33.03 -19.09 1.70
C ALA A 567 -32.11 -20.32 1.93
N ALA A 568 -30.82 -20.16 1.66
CA ALA A 568 -29.82 -21.17 2.01
C ALA A 568 -29.65 -21.26 3.54
N ALA A 569 -29.28 -22.43 4.04
CA ALA A 569 -29.07 -22.68 5.47
C ALA A 569 -27.86 -23.58 5.71
N GLU A 570 -27.15 -23.35 6.82
CA GLU A 570 -26.05 -24.20 7.27
C GLU A 570 -26.13 -24.43 8.79
N ALA A 571 -25.69 -25.59 9.25
CA ALA A 571 -25.48 -25.88 10.67
C ALA A 571 -24.25 -26.76 10.88
N GLU A 572 -23.56 -26.55 12.01
CA GLU A 572 -22.36 -27.30 12.39
C GLU A 572 -22.59 -28.15 13.64
N ILE A 573 -22.00 -29.35 13.68
CA ILE A 573 -21.99 -30.27 14.82
C ILE A 573 -20.59 -30.84 15.07
N SER A 574 -20.27 -31.15 16.32
CA SER A 574 -19.01 -31.83 16.68
C SER A 574 -19.12 -33.34 16.46
N VAL A 575 -18.09 -33.95 15.85
CA VAL A 575 -18.01 -35.40 15.63
C VAL A 575 -16.70 -35.92 16.24
N ASN A 576 -16.79 -36.82 17.20
CA ASN A 576 -15.65 -37.52 17.80
C ASN A 576 -15.63 -38.98 17.33
N VAL A 577 -14.54 -39.40 16.70
CA VAL A 577 -14.32 -40.80 16.29
C VAL A 577 -13.21 -41.39 17.18
N ALA A 578 -13.59 -42.27 18.10
CA ALA A 578 -12.69 -42.96 19.00
C ALA A 578 -11.87 -44.04 18.28
N LYS A 579 -10.67 -44.31 18.79
CA LYS A 579 -9.79 -45.37 18.30
C LYS A 579 -10.28 -46.75 18.70
N VAL A 580 -9.90 -47.78 17.93
CA VAL A 580 -10.17 -49.19 18.28
C VAL A 580 -9.02 -49.74 19.14
N PRO A 581 -9.29 -50.33 20.32
CA PRO A 581 -8.26 -51.00 21.09
C PRO A 581 -7.84 -52.32 20.42
N VAL A 582 -6.54 -52.57 20.32
CA VAL A 582 -5.96 -53.81 19.79
C VAL A 582 -4.78 -54.26 20.65
N THR A 583 -4.67 -55.56 20.94
CA THR A 583 -3.50 -56.15 21.61
C THR A 583 -2.65 -56.91 20.61
N ILE A 584 -1.34 -56.68 20.60
CA ILE A 584 -0.36 -57.40 19.79
C ILE A 584 0.68 -58.06 20.69
N LYS A 585 0.77 -59.39 20.61
CA LYS A 585 1.65 -60.22 21.43
C LYS A 585 2.77 -60.86 20.62
N ALA A 586 4.01 -60.78 21.12
CA ALA A 586 5.13 -61.55 20.56
C ALA A 586 5.06 -63.05 20.91
N VAL A 587 5.40 -63.91 19.96
CA VAL A 587 5.39 -65.37 20.12
C VAL A 587 6.66 -65.86 20.84
N ASP A 588 6.52 -66.87 21.70
CA ASP A 588 7.65 -67.49 22.42
C ASP A 588 8.59 -68.27 21.48
N GLN A 589 9.91 -68.20 21.71
CA GLN A 589 10.94 -68.78 20.83
C GLN A 589 12.09 -69.46 21.61
N SER A 590 12.80 -70.39 20.97
CA SER A 590 13.99 -71.05 21.52
C SER A 590 15.06 -71.23 20.44
N ILE A 591 16.30 -70.87 20.75
CA ILE A 591 17.44 -70.81 19.83
C ILE A 591 18.76 -71.31 20.46
N THR A 592 19.76 -71.59 19.65
CA THR A 592 21.16 -71.73 20.07
C THR A 592 21.84 -70.37 20.12
N TYR A 593 22.80 -70.17 21.02
CA TYR A 593 23.54 -68.91 21.10
C TYR A 593 24.29 -68.61 19.79
N GLY A 594 23.96 -67.45 19.20
CA GLY A 594 24.45 -67.02 17.89
C GLY A 594 23.41 -67.16 16.76
N GLU A 595 22.32 -67.89 16.96
CA GLU A 595 21.19 -67.93 16.01
C GLU A 595 20.29 -66.70 16.17
N SER A 596 19.48 -66.40 15.15
CA SER A 596 18.58 -65.23 15.13
C SER A 596 17.14 -65.62 15.47
N VAL A 597 16.47 -64.75 16.23
CA VAL A 597 15.01 -64.85 16.46
C VAL A 597 14.21 -64.52 15.22
N VAL A 598 13.01 -65.09 15.09
CA VAL A 598 12.02 -64.71 14.07
C VAL A 598 11.49 -63.32 14.41
N THR A 599 11.62 -62.40 13.45
CA THR A 599 11.23 -60.98 13.57
C THR A 599 10.07 -60.61 12.64
N GLY A 600 9.52 -59.41 12.82
CA GLY A 600 8.44 -58.88 11.99
C GLY A 600 7.10 -59.57 12.23
N VAL A 601 6.18 -59.42 11.26
CA VAL A 601 4.76 -59.85 11.38
C VAL A 601 4.57 -61.35 11.59
N ASN A 602 5.55 -62.18 11.24
CA ASN A 602 5.51 -63.63 11.45
C ASN A 602 5.85 -64.04 12.89
N GLY A 603 6.39 -63.13 13.71
CA GLY A 603 6.75 -63.38 15.11
C GLY A 603 5.68 -62.95 16.13
N ILE A 604 4.46 -62.66 15.69
CA ILE A 604 3.38 -62.12 16.54
C ILE A 604 2.05 -62.87 16.41
N SER A 605 1.16 -62.57 17.35
CA SER A 605 -0.28 -62.74 17.24
C SER A 605 -0.98 -61.43 17.63
N SER A 606 -2.14 -61.12 17.07
CA SER A 606 -2.93 -59.95 17.43
C SER A 606 -4.39 -60.32 17.74
N THR A 607 -5.08 -59.47 18.48
CA THR A 607 -6.55 -59.48 18.51
C THR A 607 -7.11 -59.09 17.14
N ALA A 608 -8.42 -59.27 16.94
CA ALA A 608 -9.07 -58.93 15.68
C ALA A 608 -8.97 -57.43 15.36
N LEU A 609 -8.59 -57.12 14.12
CA LEU A 609 -8.61 -55.78 13.53
C LEU A 609 -9.95 -55.53 12.82
N VAL A 610 -10.18 -54.29 12.38
CA VAL A 610 -11.30 -53.95 11.48
C VAL A 610 -11.16 -54.74 10.17
N GLU A 611 -12.30 -55.14 9.60
CA GLU A 611 -12.35 -55.97 8.38
C GLU A 611 -11.56 -55.34 7.21
N GLY A 612 -10.68 -56.14 6.60
CA GLY A 612 -9.81 -55.70 5.50
C GLY A 612 -8.48 -55.08 5.93
N GLU A 613 -8.15 -55.09 7.22
CA GLU A 613 -6.92 -54.49 7.76
C GLU A 613 -5.99 -55.54 8.39
N ALA A 614 -4.68 -55.30 8.31
CA ALA A 614 -3.65 -56.19 8.85
C ALA A 614 -2.46 -55.40 9.41
N VAL A 615 -1.76 -55.98 10.39
CA VAL A 615 -0.42 -55.52 10.78
C VAL A 615 0.53 -55.87 9.63
N SER A 616 1.09 -54.86 8.98
CA SER A 616 2.01 -55.02 7.84
C SER A 616 3.48 -54.93 8.26
N GLU A 617 3.78 -54.21 9.33
CA GLU A 617 5.14 -54.06 9.88
C GLU A 617 5.06 -54.07 11.41
N ILE A 618 6.10 -54.57 12.09
CA ILE A 618 6.26 -54.49 13.54
C ILE A 618 7.72 -54.73 13.93
N SER A 619 8.18 -54.08 14.99
CA SER A 619 9.50 -54.30 15.59
C SER A 619 9.42 -55.27 16.77
N LEU A 620 10.27 -56.30 16.78
CA LEU A 620 10.41 -57.26 17.88
C LEU A 620 11.81 -57.17 18.48
N THR A 621 11.89 -56.87 19.78
CA THR A 621 13.16 -56.71 20.49
C THR A 621 13.34 -57.83 21.51
N ALA A 622 14.36 -58.67 21.33
CA ALA A 622 14.76 -59.66 22.33
C ALA A 622 15.69 -59.01 23.37
N GLU A 623 15.36 -59.18 24.65
CA GLU A 623 16.17 -58.69 25.78
C GLU A 623 17.35 -59.63 26.10
N GLY A 624 17.29 -60.87 25.60
CA GLY A 624 18.27 -61.92 25.81
C GLY A 624 19.33 -62.01 24.74
N LYS A 625 20.59 -62.17 25.16
CA LYS A 625 21.71 -62.48 24.26
C LYS A 625 22.49 -63.73 24.69
N ASN A 626 22.64 -63.98 25.99
CA ASN A 626 23.43 -65.07 26.54
C ASN A 626 22.61 -66.36 26.71
N ALA A 627 23.23 -67.48 27.08
CA ALA A 627 22.51 -68.72 27.34
C ALA A 627 21.65 -68.59 28.61
N GLY A 628 20.33 -68.74 28.48
CA GLY A 628 19.34 -68.43 29.53
C GLY A 628 17.91 -68.25 28.98
N THR A 629 17.03 -67.66 29.78
CA THR A 629 15.63 -67.35 29.39
C THR A 629 15.32 -65.87 29.63
N TYR A 630 14.65 -65.24 28.66
CA TYR A 630 14.50 -63.79 28.51
C TYR A 630 13.17 -63.41 27.86
N THR A 631 12.96 -62.10 27.64
CA THR A 631 11.76 -61.51 27.05
C THR A 631 11.92 -61.19 25.56
N ILE A 632 10.82 -61.22 24.80
CA ILE A 632 10.66 -60.62 23.47
C ILE A 632 9.57 -59.56 23.55
N THR A 633 9.92 -58.30 23.31
CA THR A 633 9.07 -57.13 23.49
C THR A 633 8.66 -56.56 22.12
N PRO A 634 7.36 -56.54 21.75
CA PRO A 634 6.88 -55.94 20.50
C PRO A 634 6.70 -54.42 20.63
N SER A 635 6.92 -53.71 19.52
CA SER A 635 6.73 -52.25 19.41
C SER A 635 6.57 -51.80 17.96
N ALA A 636 6.15 -50.54 17.74
CA ALA A 636 6.06 -49.90 16.43
C ALA A 636 5.34 -50.72 15.35
N ALA A 637 4.14 -51.21 15.67
CA ALA A 637 3.27 -51.86 14.70
C ALA A 637 2.66 -50.84 13.71
N VAL A 638 2.65 -51.19 12.42
CA VAL A 638 1.99 -50.44 11.35
C VAL A 638 0.80 -51.25 10.85
N ILE A 639 -0.39 -50.66 10.85
CA ILE A 639 -1.63 -51.30 10.39
C ILE A 639 -2.03 -50.67 9.05
N ARG A 640 -2.29 -51.50 8.04
CA ARG A 640 -2.67 -51.05 6.70
C ARG A 640 -3.98 -51.66 6.21
N ARG A 641 -4.66 -50.89 5.34
CA ARG A 641 -5.81 -51.28 4.53
C ARG A 641 -5.44 -51.14 3.06
N GLY A 642 -5.03 -52.24 2.43
CA GLY A 642 -4.32 -52.17 1.14
C GLY A 642 -3.02 -51.37 1.30
N ASP A 643 -2.81 -50.37 0.44
CA ASP A 643 -1.62 -49.51 0.50
C ASP A 643 -1.73 -48.38 1.55
N ALA A 644 -2.92 -48.10 2.07
CA ALA A 644 -3.16 -46.99 3.00
C ALA A 644 -2.80 -47.35 4.45
N GLU A 645 -2.00 -46.50 5.10
CA GLU A 645 -1.74 -46.62 6.54
C GLU A 645 -2.90 -46.08 7.38
N VAL A 646 -3.36 -46.91 8.32
CA VAL A 646 -4.49 -46.65 9.22
C VAL A 646 -4.13 -46.82 10.70
N THR A 647 -2.84 -47.00 11.02
CA THR A 647 -2.29 -47.16 12.38
C THR A 647 -2.85 -46.13 13.37
N GLY A 648 -3.00 -44.87 12.93
CA GLY A 648 -3.53 -43.78 13.75
C GLY A 648 -4.93 -44.03 14.31
N ASN A 649 -5.72 -44.92 13.70
CA ASN A 649 -7.08 -45.28 14.11
C ASN A 649 -7.14 -46.29 15.27
N TYR A 650 -6.00 -46.80 15.74
CA TYR A 650 -5.90 -47.83 16.77
C TYR A 650 -5.23 -47.34 18.06
N GLU A 651 -5.67 -47.91 19.18
CA GLU A 651 -5.02 -47.84 20.48
C GLU A 651 -4.34 -49.18 20.75
N ILE A 652 -3.02 -49.23 20.52
CA ILE A 652 -2.25 -50.47 20.47
C ILE A 652 -1.64 -50.78 21.84
N THR A 653 -2.01 -51.93 22.40
CA THR A 653 -1.39 -52.54 23.59
C THR A 653 -0.41 -53.62 23.17
N TYR A 654 0.78 -53.64 23.75
CA TYR A 654 1.82 -54.62 23.45
C TYR A 654 1.96 -55.66 24.57
N GLU A 655 2.04 -56.94 24.21
CA GLU A 655 2.30 -58.05 25.14
C GLU A 655 3.58 -58.80 24.78
N ASN A 656 4.37 -59.13 25.80
CA ASN A 656 5.67 -59.76 25.61
C ASN A 656 5.57 -61.29 25.45
N GLY A 657 6.52 -61.83 24.69
CA GLY A 657 6.82 -63.26 24.59
C GLY A 657 8.13 -63.62 25.31
N THR A 658 8.53 -64.88 25.21
CA THR A 658 9.66 -65.48 25.94
C THR A 658 10.71 -66.02 24.97
N LEU A 659 12.00 -65.77 25.21
CA LEU A 659 13.12 -66.32 24.45
C LEU A 659 13.97 -67.25 25.32
N THR A 660 14.30 -68.45 24.82
CA THR A 660 15.30 -69.35 25.44
C THR A 660 16.52 -69.52 24.55
N ILE A 661 17.72 -69.49 25.13
CA ILE A 661 19.02 -69.55 24.43
C ILE A 661 19.91 -70.63 25.07
N VAL A 662 20.53 -71.51 24.27
CA VAL A 662 21.45 -72.58 24.76
C VAL A 662 22.91 -72.36 24.32
N LYS A 663 23.90 -72.93 25.05
CA LYS A 663 25.34 -72.73 24.83
C LYS A 663 25.88 -73.31 23.51
N ALA A 664 26.99 -72.75 23.00
CA ALA A 664 27.64 -73.10 21.72
C ALA A 664 29.14 -73.48 21.88
N GLU A 665 29.85 -73.77 20.79
CA GLU A 665 31.31 -73.98 20.79
C GLU A 665 32.09 -72.66 20.60
N TYR A 666 33.22 -72.46 21.30
CA TYR A 666 33.98 -71.21 21.15
C TYR A 666 34.82 -71.18 19.87
N SER A 667 34.20 -70.63 18.82
CA SER A 667 34.84 -70.26 17.54
C SER A 667 35.48 -68.86 17.56
N GLY A 668 35.46 -68.17 18.70
CA GLY A 668 36.03 -66.84 18.85
C GLY A 668 37.56 -66.83 18.81
N GLU A 669 38.10 -65.62 18.75
CA GLU A 669 39.51 -65.36 18.55
C GLU A 669 40.35 -65.87 19.73
N LYS A 670 41.44 -66.60 19.44
CA LYS A 670 42.31 -67.25 20.44
C LYS A 670 43.70 -66.62 20.49
N SER A 671 43.88 -65.52 19.78
CA SER A 671 45.09 -64.73 19.71
C SER A 671 44.73 -63.26 19.67
N ALA A 672 45.33 -62.42 20.51
CA ALA A 672 45.41 -61.00 20.19
C ALA A 672 46.85 -60.56 20.03
N SER A 673 46.98 -59.37 19.48
CA SER A 673 48.19 -58.58 19.61
C SER A 673 47.79 -57.15 19.94
N GLN A 674 48.44 -56.55 20.94
CA GLN A 674 48.29 -55.12 21.20
C GLN A 674 49.54 -54.41 20.70
N SER A 675 49.36 -53.40 19.88
CA SER A 675 50.43 -52.45 19.62
C SER A 675 50.29 -51.28 20.58
N THR A 676 51.29 -51.09 21.43
CA THR A 676 51.35 -50.04 22.45
C THR A 676 52.39 -49.01 22.04
N ARG A 677 52.17 -47.74 22.39
CA ARG A 677 53.11 -46.66 22.05
C ARG A 677 54.38 -46.75 22.87
N TYR A 678 55.51 -46.41 22.27
CA TYR A 678 56.76 -46.23 23.02
C TYR A 678 56.53 -45.22 24.16
N SER A 679 57.18 -45.44 25.31
CA SER A 679 57.02 -44.73 26.60
C SER A 679 55.79 -45.11 27.44
N ASN A 680 54.71 -45.61 26.83
CA ASN A 680 53.46 -45.79 27.55
C ASN A 680 53.48 -47.05 28.43
N LYS A 681 52.84 -46.95 29.60
CA LYS A 681 52.40 -48.12 30.37
C LYS A 681 51.03 -48.52 29.84
N ASP A 682 50.82 -49.81 29.60
CA ASP A 682 49.59 -50.31 28.98
C ASP A 682 49.19 -51.64 29.61
N THR A 683 47.92 -51.96 29.47
CA THR A 683 47.32 -53.15 30.06
C THR A 683 46.31 -53.74 29.09
N TYR A 684 46.51 -55.00 28.72
CA TYR A 684 45.54 -55.74 27.93
C TYR A 684 44.62 -56.53 28.84
N ASP A 685 43.33 -56.19 28.87
CA ASP A 685 42.35 -57.08 29.46
C ASP A 685 42.04 -58.23 28.48
N LEU A 686 42.42 -59.44 28.86
CA LEU A 686 42.10 -60.65 28.09
C LEU A 686 40.58 -60.89 28.03
N ALA A 687 39.76 -60.17 28.81
CA ALA A 687 38.30 -60.18 28.80
C ALA A 687 37.65 -60.14 27.41
N SER A 688 38.31 -59.61 26.37
CA SER A 688 37.76 -59.59 24.99
C SER A 688 37.93 -60.92 24.24
N LEU A 689 38.99 -61.68 24.54
CA LEU A 689 39.27 -63.03 24.06
C LEU A 689 38.61 -64.11 24.95
N LEU A 690 37.92 -63.65 25.98
CA LEU A 690 37.25 -64.44 26.98
C LEU A 690 35.74 -64.20 26.84
N PRO A 691 34.94 -65.18 26.42
CA PRO A 691 33.51 -64.99 26.47
C PRO A 691 33.05 -64.87 27.94
N ASP A 692 31.94 -64.16 28.14
CA ASP A 692 31.36 -63.84 29.46
C ASP A 692 31.53 -64.96 30.49
N GLY A 693 31.87 -64.61 31.73
CA GLY A 693 32.03 -65.55 32.84
C GLY A 693 33.21 -66.52 32.70
N ALA A 694 34.24 -66.15 31.92
CA ALA A 694 35.45 -66.93 31.79
C ALA A 694 36.30 -66.99 33.08
N LYS A 695 37.10 -68.04 33.18
CA LYS A 695 38.14 -68.20 34.23
C LYS A 695 39.49 -68.57 33.61
N LEU A 696 40.57 -68.00 34.14
CA LEU A 696 41.92 -68.10 33.58
C LEU A 696 42.85 -69.07 34.33
N GLY A 697 43.81 -69.63 33.59
CA GLY A 697 44.97 -70.36 34.11
C GLY A 697 46.24 -69.50 34.25
N ALA A 698 47.37 -70.14 34.58
CA ALA A 698 48.67 -69.47 34.73
C ALA A 698 49.29 -69.04 33.37
N MET A 699 50.07 -67.96 33.37
CA MET A 699 50.64 -67.34 32.15
C MET A 699 52.13 -67.64 31.90
N THR A 700 52.59 -67.43 30.66
CA THR A 700 54.00 -67.52 30.22
C THR A 700 54.37 -66.38 29.25
N VAL A 701 55.65 -65.93 29.22
CA VAL A 701 56.13 -64.74 28.46
C VAL A 701 57.42 -65.04 27.68
N VAL A 702 57.61 -64.41 26.51
CA VAL A 702 58.80 -64.45 25.62
C VAL A 702 59.05 -63.05 25.01
N ASP A 703 60.17 -62.40 25.34
CA ASP A 703 60.60 -61.09 24.77
C ASP A 703 62.09 -61.12 24.38
N ASP A 704 62.37 -61.42 23.11
CA ASP A 704 63.74 -61.41 22.57
C ASP A 704 64.25 -60.01 22.19
N SER A 705 63.34 -59.02 22.09
CA SER A 705 63.64 -57.67 21.60
C SER A 705 63.87 -56.64 22.72
N SER A 706 63.58 -57.03 23.98
CA SER A 706 63.65 -56.16 25.16
C SER A 706 62.80 -54.90 24.97
N ILE A 707 61.54 -55.09 24.57
CA ILE A 707 60.59 -53.98 24.38
C ILE A 707 60.00 -53.52 25.72
N PHE A 708 59.95 -54.42 26.71
CA PHE A 708 59.38 -54.15 28.03
C PHE A 708 60.35 -53.48 29.00
N GLU A 709 59.82 -52.51 29.76
CA GLU A 709 60.46 -51.92 30.93
C GLU A 709 60.00 -52.66 32.20
N GLY A 710 60.48 -53.90 32.38
CA GLY A 710 60.14 -54.81 33.49
C GLY A 710 59.37 -56.07 33.05
N GLU A 711 59.14 -57.01 33.97
CA GLU A 711 58.35 -58.23 33.67
C GLU A 711 56.84 -57.91 33.54
N PRO A 712 56.16 -58.38 32.48
CA PRO A 712 54.69 -58.35 32.41
C PRO A 712 54.05 -59.16 33.54
N SER A 713 52.84 -58.78 33.97
CA SER A 713 52.11 -59.44 35.06
C SER A 713 50.61 -59.50 34.79
N ILE A 714 49.91 -60.51 35.29
CA ILE A 714 48.44 -60.64 35.16
C ILE A 714 47.75 -60.58 36.53
N SER A 715 46.66 -59.81 36.62
CA SER A 715 45.81 -59.71 37.80
C SER A 715 44.35 -59.77 37.39
N GLY A 716 43.61 -60.78 37.85
CA GLY A 716 42.30 -61.11 37.28
C GLY A 716 42.46 -61.53 35.82
N THR A 717 41.88 -60.77 34.90
CA THR A 717 42.01 -60.92 33.44
C THR A 717 42.96 -59.90 32.80
N VAL A 718 43.41 -58.91 33.57
CA VAL A 718 44.22 -57.78 33.08
C VAL A 718 45.70 -58.12 33.11
N LEU A 719 46.28 -58.30 31.93
CA LEU A 719 47.71 -58.32 31.70
C LEU A 719 48.26 -56.89 31.70
N SER A 720 49.36 -56.63 32.37
CA SER A 720 49.98 -55.31 32.53
C SER A 720 51.45 -55.33 32.13
N TYR A 721 51.89 -54.32 31.37
CA TYR A 721 53.28 -54.14 30.95
C TYR A 721 53.61 -52.64 30.73
N LYS A 722 54.87 -52.31 30.48
CA LYS A 722 55.31 -50.95 30.12
C LYS A 722 56.30 -51.03 28.98
N LEU A 723 56.21 -50.12 28.01
CA LEU A 723 57.16 -50.05 26.90
C LEU A 723 58.22 -48.97 27.11
N THR A 724 59.42 -49.25 26.63
CA THR A 724 60.56 -48.32 26.66
C THR A 724 60.28 -47.03 25.85
N PRO A 725 60.82 -45.86 26.25
CA PRO A 725 60.59 -44.58 25.59
C PRO A 725 61.49 -44.37 24.36
N ASP A 726 61.59 -45.37 23.48
CA ASP A 726 62.46 -45.35 22.30
C ASP A 726 61.64 -45.50 21.00
N SER A 727 61.60 -44.45 20.19
CA SER A 727 60.91 -44.46 18.90
C SER A 727 61.62 -45.33 17.84
N ALA A 728 62.89 -45.71 18.04
CA ALA A 728 63.59 -46.67 17.18
C ALA A 728 63.15 -48.13 17.42
N LYS A 729 62.37 -48.40 18.49
CA LYS A 729 61.82 -49.73 18.79
C LYS A 729 60.49 -50.02 18.08
N VAL A 730 59.88 -49.03 17.43
CA VAL A 730 58.61 -49.18 16.69
C VAL A 730 58.71 -50.34 15.69
N GLY A 731 57.80 -51.30 15.81
CA GLY A 731 57.74 -52.54 15.00
C GLY A 731 58.35 -53.79 15.65
N GLN A 732 59.04 -53.70 16.80
CA GLN A 732 59.56 -54.87 17.53
C GLN A 732 58.49 -55.51 18.44
N ILE A 733 58.61 -56.81 18.73
CA ILE A 733 57.53 -57.63 19.34
C ILE A 733 57.98 -58.56 20.49
N ALA A 734 57.02 -58.97 21.32
CA ALA A 734 57.11 -60.00 22.36
C ALA A 734 55.79 -60.80 22.48
N THR A 735 55.77 -62.03 23.01
CA THR A 735 54.57 -62.91 23.07
C THR A 735 54.33 -63.54 24.45
N ILE A 736 53.06 -63.75 24.79
CA ILE A 736 52.51 -64.14 26.09
C ILE A 736 51.39 -65.19 25.86
N THR A 737 51.08 -66.08 26.81
CA THR A 737 50.06 -67.15 26.62
C THR A 737 49.33 -67.50 27.93
N VAL A 738 48.00 -67.72 27.88
CA VAL A 738 47.10 -67.94 29.05
C VAL A 738 45.94 -68.92 28.73
N PRO A 739 45.66 -69.97 29.56
CA PRO A 739 44.52 -70.88 29.36
C PRO A 739 43.15 -70.37 29.88
N VAL A 740 42.03 -70.93 29.36
CA VAL A 740 40.64 -70.58 29.73
C VAL A 740 39.81 -71.82 30.09
N THR A 741 39.24 -71.89 31.29
CA THR A 741 38.74 -73.16 31.87
C THR A 741 37.22 -73.30 32.05
N GLU A 742 36.45 -72.20 32.09
CA GLU A 742 34.99 -72.17 32.20
C GLU A 742 34.44 -70.98 31.38
N THR A 743 33.15 -70.96 30.98
CA THR A 743 32.47 -69.77 30.40
C THR A 743 30.92 -69.79 30.54
N THR A 744 30.25 -68.65 30.34
CA THR A 744 28.78 -68.48 30.38
C THR A 744 28.09 -69.07 29.17
N ASN A 745 28.60 -68.85 27.95
CA ASN A 745 27.89 -69.19 26.70
C ASN A 745 28.56 -70.27 25.85
N TYR A 746 29.82 -70.62 26.14
CA TYR A 746 30.62 -71.55 25.34
C TYR A 746 31.44 -72.56 26.16
N ASN A 747 32.07 -73.50 25.46
CA ASN A 747 32.99 -74.51 26.04
C ASN A 747 34.46 -74.00 26.15
N PRO A 748 35.34 -74.63 26.96
CA PRO A 748 36.70 -74.12 27.31
C PRO A 748 37.77 -74.13 26.19
N PHE A 749 38.83 -73.31 26.31
CA PHE A 749 39.89 -73.12 25.29
C PHE A 749 41.20 -72.46 25.82
N VAL A 750 42.09 -71.94 24.96
CA VAL A 750 43.38 -71.26 25.32
C VAL A 750 43.62 -69.99 24.50
N ILE A 751 44.41 -69.05 25.02
CA ILE A 751 44.71 -67.73 24.44
C ILE A 751 46.23 -67.46 24.31
N THR A 752 46.64 -66.83 23.21
CA THR A 752 47.97 -66.24 22.98
C THR A 752 47.88 -64.70 22.84
N PHE A 753 48.92 -63.96 23.21
CA PHE A 753 48.95 -62.50 23.17
C PHE A 753 50.31 -61.93 22.76
N THR A 754 50.38 -61.10 21.72
CA THR A 754 51.65 -60.51 21.23
C THR A 754 51.68 -58.98 21.40
N VAL A 755 52.67 -58.45 22.12
CA VAL A 755 52.88 -57.00 22.21
C VAL A 755 53.79 -56.52 21.09
N THR A 756 53.44 -55.39 20.48
CA THR A 756 54.23 -54.69 19.45
C THR A 756 54.44 -53.23 19.85
N VAL A 757 55.58 -52.63 19.53
CA VAL A 757 55.79 -51.18 19.73
C VAL A 757 55.22 -50.38 18.56
N SER A 758 54.44 -49.33 18.81
CA SER A 758 53.84 -48.44 17.80
C SER A 758 54.20 -46.95 17.99
N ALA A 759 53.91 -46.15 16.97
CA ALA A 759 53.94 -44.69 17.02
C ALA A 759 52.63 -44.11 17.61
N LYS A 760 52.68 -42.84 18.04
CA LYS A 760 51.50 -42.06 18.48
C LYS A 760 50.47 -41.88 17.36
N LEU A 761 49.20 -41.73 17.73
CA LEU A 761 48.08 -41.55 16.79
C LEU A 761 47.99 -40.13 16.23
N ALA A 762 47.48 -39.99 15.02
CA ALA A 762 46.92 -38.73 14.53
C ALA A 762 45.52 -38.50 15.12
N GLN A 763 45.15 -37.24 15.38
CA GLN A 763 43.81 -36.89 15.89
C GLN A 763 42.78 -36.83 14.75
N ASP A 764 42.57 -37.92 14.03
CA ASP A 764 41.86 -37.89 12.75
C ASP A 764 40.40 -37.41 12.85
N GLY A 765 39.73 -37.69 13.97
CA GLY A 765 38.37 -37.22 14.25
C GLY A 765 38.21 -35.73 14.61
N PHE A 766 39.29 -35.03 15.00
CA PHE A 766 39.25 -33.60 15.28
C PHE A 766 38.86 -32.85 14.00
N LYS A 767 37.75 -32.09 14.05
CA LYS A 767 37.13 -31.43 12.89
C LYS A 767 36.25 -30.23 13.27
N PHE A 768 35.94 -29.42 12.26
CA PHE A 768 34.74 -28.58 12.23
C PHE A 768 33.65 -29.32 11.43
N ASP A 769 32.37 -29.05 11.71
CA ASP A 769 31.25 -29.65 10.94
C ASP A 769 30.94 -28.91 9.63
N VAL A 770 31.62 -27.78 9.38
CA VAL A 770 31.56 -27.02 8.13
C VAL A 770 32.98 -26.73 7.62
N SER A 771 33.15 -26.75 6.30
CA SER A 771 34.41 -26.35 5.63
C SER A 771 34.41 -24.89 5.18
N GLU A 772 33.23 -24.28 5.04
CA GLU A 772 33.02 -22.92 4.56
C GLU A 772 31.87 -22.26 5.36
N VAL A 773 32.04 -20.98 5.71
CA VAL A 773 31.00 -20.12 6.30
C VAL A 773 30.92 -18.84 5.49
N LYS A 774 29.71 -18.41 5.12
CA LYS A 774 29.45 -17.16 4.39
C LYS A 774 28.69 -16.18 5.27
N LYS A 775 29.17 -14.94 5.29
CA LYS A 775 28.62 -13.82 6.07
C LYS A 775 28.63 -12.55 5.23
N ALA A 776 27.81 -11.57 5.61
CA ALA A 776 27.89 -10.21 5.11
C ALA A 776 28.66 -9.32 6.10
N TYR A 777 29.25 -8.23 5.60
CA TYR A 777 29.84 -7.23 6.49
C TYR A 777 28.77 -6.58 7.39
N GLY A 778 29.05 -6.50 8.69
CA GLY A 778 28.10 -6.07 9.71
C GLY A 778 27.16 -7.15 10.24
N ASP A 779 27.33 -8.42 9.85
CA ASP A 779 26.73 -9.55 10.58
C ASP A 779 27.32 -9.63 12.00
N GLY A 780 26.49 -10.01 12.98
CA GLY A 780 26.92 -10.19 14.36
C GLY A 780 27.80 -11.42 14.59
N ASP A 781 28.49 -11.42 15.74
CA ASP A 781 29.42 -12.47 16.18
C ASP A 781 28.80 -13.86 16.14
N PHE A 782 29.62 -14.85 15.78
CA PHE A 782 29.20 -16.25 15.65
C PHE A 782 30.33 -17.20 16.04
N ALA A 783 30.01 -18.42 16.43
CA ALA A 783 31.00 -19.46 16.72
C ALA A 783 30.82 -20.67 15.80
N VAL A 784 31.92 -21.38 15.53
CA VAL A 784 31.90 -22.71 14.90
C VAL A 784 32.66 -23.64 15.82
N THR A 785 31.95 -24.58 16.43
CA THR A 785 32.52 -25.48 17.45
C THR A 785 33.50 -26.47 16.82
N ALA A 786 34.77 -26.44 17.25
CA ALA A 786 35.71 -27.52 16.96
C ALA A 786 35.37 -28.73 17.84
N SER A 787 35.20 -29.90 17.22
CA SER A 787 34.71 -31.12 17.88
C SER A 787 35.73 -32.26 17.79
N ASN A 788 35.70 -33.15 18.79
CA ASN A 788 36.53 -34.37 18.88
C ASN A 788 38.05 -34.12 18.92
N ALA A 789 38.51 -33.10 19.65
CA ALA A 789 39.89 -33.08 20.11
C ALA A 789 40.14 -34.29 21.03
N ALA A 790 41.35 -34.85 21.02
CA ALA A 790 41.67 -35.99 21.88
C ALA A 790 41.55 -35.62 23.37
N GLU A 791 41.21 -36.59 24.20
CA GLU A 791 41.10 -36.38 25.64
C GLU A 791 42.46 -35.93 26.23
N GLY A 792 42.45 -34.87 27.04
CA GLY A 792 43.66 -34.23 27.55
C GLY A 792 44.34 -33.23 26.60
N SER A 793 43.90 -33.09 25.34
CA SER A 793 44.39 -32.02 24.45
C SER A 793 43.72 -30.67 24.77
N THR A 794 44.52 -29.61 24.82
CA THR A 794 44.02 -28.23 24.86
C THR A 794 43.75 -27.76 23.43
N VAL A 795 42.58 -27.18 23.18
CA VAL A 795 42.21 -26.56 21.89
C VAL A 795 42.52 -25.06 21.92
N THR A 796 43.12 -24.55 20.85
CA THR A 796 43.42 -23.12 20.67
C THR A 796 42.96 -22.66 19.29
N TYR A 797 42.44 -21.43 19.19
CA TYR A 797 41.93 -20.86 17.94
C TYR A 797 42.83 -19.74 17.40
N LYS A 798 42.89 -19.60 16.07
CA LYS A 798 43.62 -18.54 15.38
C LYS A 798 42.99 -18.23 14.02
N SER A 799 42.75 -16.96 13.74
CA SER A 799 42.43 -16.48 12.38
C SER A 799 43.72 -16.34 11.56
N SER A 800 43.74 -16.81 10.31
CA SER A 800 44.89 -16.65 9.41
C SER A 800 45.11 -15.19 9.02
N ASP A 801 44.02 -14.46 8.82
CA ASP A 801 44.00 -13.00 8.72
C ASP A 801 43.10 -12.40 9.82
N PRO A 802 43.68 -11.98 10.97
CA PRO A 802 42.93 -11.34 12.06
C PRO A 802 42.43 -9.95 11.68
N THR A 803 42.81 -9.40 10.52
CA THR A 803 42.30 -8.12 10.04
C THR A 803 41.00 -8.26 9.23
N VAL A 804 40.68 -9.45 8.69
CA VAL A 804 39.34 -9.77 8.14
C VAL A 804 38.36 -10.10 9.26
N ALA A 805 38.76 -10.99 10.17
CA ALA A 805 37.97 -11.37 11.34
C ALA A 805 38.88 -11.89 12.46
N THR A 806 38.62 -11.47 13.71
CA THR A 806 39.28 -12.01 14.90
C THR A 806 38.53 -13.23 15.44
N VAL A 807 39.22 -14.06 16.24
CA VAL A 807 38.61 -15.18 16.97
C VAL A 807 39.13 -15.19 18.41
N ASP A 808 38.24 -15.42 19.37
CA ASP A 808 38.58 -15.47 20.80
C ASP A 808 39.04 -16.87 21.25
N GLU A 809 39.34 -17.02 22.55
CA GLU A 809 39.76 -18.29 23.15
C GLU A 809 38.67 -19.38 23.16
N ASN A 810 37.40 -18.99 23.01
CA ASN A 810 36.24 -19.89 23.00
C ASN A 810 35.82 -20.30 21.57
N GLY A 811 36.38 -19.66 20.53
CA GLY A 811 36.03 -19.88 19.14
C GLY A 811 34.92 -18.96 18.59
N ASN A 812 34.57 -17.89 19.31
CA ASN A 812 33.70 -16.82 18.82
C ASN A 812 34.48 -15.95 17.83
N VAL A 813 33.87 -15.68 16.67
CA VAL A 813 34.46 -14.93 15.55
C VAL A 813 33.73 -13.59 15.39
N HIS A 814 34.52 -12.52 15.31
CA HIS A 814 34.05 -11.14 15.12
C HIS A 814 34.55 -10.60 13.77
N ILE A 815 33.64 -10.09 12.95
CA ILE A 815 33.93 -9.64 11.57
C ILE A 815 34.42 -8.20 11.57
N LEU A 816 35.54 -7.92 10.88
CA LEU A 816 36.19 -6.61 10.84
C LEU A 816 36.24 -5.97 9.44
N ARG A 817 36.35 -6.76 8.37
CA ARG A 817 36.14 -6.31 6.98
C ARG A 817 35.75 -7.48 6.06
N LEU A 818 35.50 -7.20 4.78
CA LEU A 818 35.34 -8.23 3.75
C LEU A 818 36.61 -9.10 3.60
N GLY A 819 36.43 -10.19 2.87
CA GLY A 819 37.51 -11.03 2.37
C GLY A 819 37.39 -12.47 2.84
N ASN A 820 38.46 -13.22 2.59
CA ASN A 820 38.54 -14.63 2.96
C ASN A 820 39.61 -14.81 4.04
N THR A 821 39.23 -15.34 5.19
CA THR A 821 40.16 -15.77 6.24
C THR A 821 39.90 -17.21 6.64
N THR A 822 40.94 -17.91 7.07
CA THR A 822 40.87 -19.29 7.51
C THR A 822 40.94 -19.33 9.03
N ILE A 823 39.86 -19.74 9.68
CA ILE A 823 39.85 -19.95 11.14
C ILE A 823 40.42 -21.34 11.40
N THR A 824 41.52 -21.37 12.14
CA THR A 824 42.27 -22.59 12.50
C THR A 824 42.01 -22.93 13.97
N ALA A 825 41.63 -24.17 14.26
CA ALA A 825 41.71 -24.72 15.62
C ALA A 825 42.85 -25.73 15.70
N THR A 826 43.61 -25.74 16.80
CA THR A 826 44.71 -26.68 17.03
C THR A 826 44.57 -27.37 18.37
N ALA A 827 44.58 -28.70 18.35
CA ALA A 827 44.64 -29.56 19.52
C ALA A 827 46.09 -29.96 19.82
N SER A 828 46.51 -29.85 21.08
CA SER A 828 47.88 -30.17 21.52
C SER A 828 48.21 -31.67 21.45
N GLU A 829 49.51 -31.99 21.45
CA GLU A 829 50.03 -33.36 21.65
C GLU A 829 49.72 -33.87 23.07
N THR A 830 49.52 -35.18 23.20
CA THR A 830 49.33 -35.90 24.47
C THR A 830 50.24 -37.15 24.52
N GLU A 831 50.08 -38.02 25.53
CA GLU A 831 50.79 -39.31 25.57
C GLU A 831 50.42 -40.22 24.38
N ASP A 832 49.17 -40.17 23.92
CA ASP A 832 48.65 -41.06 22.87
C ASP A 832 48.59 -40.44 21.48
N TYR A 833 48.45 -39.12 21.39
CA TYR A 833 48.17 -38.41 20.13
C TYR A 833 49.21 -37.34 19.83
N VAL A 834 49.65 -37.26 18.57
CA VAL A 834 50.38 -36.08 18.07
C VAL A 834 49.45 -34.87 17.95
N SER A 835 49.99 -33.66 17.96
CA SER A 835 49.19 -32.44 17.75
C SER A 835 48.57 -32.41 16.35
N LYS A 836 47.41 -31.73 16.22
CA LYS A 836 46.73 -31.56 14.92
C LYS A 836 46.02 -30.22 14.84
N SER A 837 46.09 -29.60 13.67
CA SER A 837 45.30 -28.42 13.30
C SER A 837 44.21 -28.76 12.29
N ILE A 838 43.10 -28.02 12.36
CA ILE A 838 41.96 -28.07 11.44
C ILE A 838 41.54 -26.66 11.06
N THR A 839 40.84 -26.53 9.94
CA THR A 839 40.49 -25.22 9.37
C THR A 839 39.08 -25.22 8.78
N TYR A 840 38.45 -24.03 8.77
CA TYR A 840 37.37 -23.69 7.85
C TYR A 840 37.60 -22.30 7.25
N THR A 841 37.06 -22.06 6.06
CA THR A 841 37.14 -20.75 5.40
C THR A 841 35.92 -19.90 5.76
N LEU A 842 36.16 -18.70 6.28
CA LEU A 842 35.16 -17.64 6.38
C LEU A 842 35.28 -16.73 5.15
N THR A 843 34.19 -16.59 4.40
CA THR A 843 34.03 -15.60 3.33
C THR A 843 33.07 -14.51 3.78
N VAL A 844 33.58 -13.30 3.94
CA VAL A 844 32.80 -12.09 4.24
C VAL A 844 32.53 -11.35 2.94
N SER A 845 31.27 -11.27 2.55
CA SER A 845 30.80 -10.56 1.36
C SER A 845 30.49 -9.09 1.66
N PRO A 846 30.60 -8.17 0.69
CA PRO A 846 30.21 -6.78 0.88
C PRO A 846 28.75 -6.62 1.30
N ARG A 847 28.49 -5.62 2.14
CA ARG A 847 27.13 -5.23 2.57
C ARG A 847 26.45 -4.44 1.45
N ALA A 848 25.27 -4.88 1.02
CA ALA A 848 24.48 -4.13 0.05
C ALA A 848 23.94 -2.83 0.68
N LEU A 849 24.18 -1.71 -0.01
CA LEU A 849 23.58 -0.40 0.29
C LEU A 849 22.27 -0.22 -0.47
N THR A 850 21.46 0.75 -0.06
CA THR A 850 20.26 1.19 -0.78
C THR A 850 20.40 2.66 -1.18
N TRP A 851 19.76 3.07 -2.28
CA TRP A 851 19.70 4.50 -2.61
C TRP A 851 18.89 5.29 -1.60
N ASP A 852 19.35 6.49 -1.30
CA ASP A 852 18.60 7.54 -0.62
C ASP A 852 18.47 8.73 -1.59
N VAL A 853 17.24 8.99 -2.04
CA VAL A 853 16.90 10.06 -2.98
C VAL A 853 16.35 11.31 -2.28
N SER A 854 16.33 11.35 -0.94
CA SER A 854 15.72 12.44 -0.16
C SER A 854 16.39 13.80 -0.38
N GLY A 855 17.68 13.82 -0.73
CA GLY A 855 18.44 15.01 -1.08
C GLY A 855 18.55 15.30 -2.58
N LEU A 856 17.82 14.58 -3.44
CA LEU A 856 17.89 14.69 -4.90
C LEU A 856 16.56 15.16 -5.48
N HIS A 857 16.60 16.29 -6.19
CA HIS A 857 15.42 16.91 -6.79
C HIS A 857 15.60 17.14 -8.30
N ALA A 858 14.50 17.24 -9.02
CA ALA A 858 14.46 17.63 -10.43
C ALA A 858 13.33 18.64 -10.63
N VAL A 859 13.65 19.82 -11.13
CA VAL A 859 12.66 20.90 -11.34
C VAL A 859 13.06 21.80 -12.50
N ASP A 860 12.10 22.15 -13.35
CA ASP A 860 12.34 22.96 -14.56
C ASP A 860 11.14 23.85 -14.92
N LYS A 861 11.40 24.98 -15.58
CA LYS A 861 10.36 25.90 -16.10
C LYS A 861 9.70 25.34 -17.37
N GLN A 862 8.38 25.47 -17.48
CA GLN A 862 7.65 25.22 -18.73
C GLN A 862 8.27 26.04 -19.89
N GLY A 863 8.55 25.37 -21.01
CA GLY A 863 9.15 25.99 -22.20
C GLY A 863 10.68 25.97 -22.21
N MET A 864 11.36 25.84 -21.06
CA MET A 864 12.82 25.71 -20.98
C MET A 864 13.31 24.26 -21.16
N VAL A 865 12.45 23.25 -20.94
CA VAL A 865 12.77 21.85 -21.21
C VAL A 865 12.71 21.58 -22.71
N ASP A 866 13.88 21.37 -23.31
CA ASP A 866 14.01 20.97 -24.72
C ASP A 866 13.22 19.69 -25.04
N LYS A 867 12.47 19.71 -26.15
CA LYS A 867 11.45 18.70 -26.47
C LYS A 867 12.04 17.35 -26.91
N ASP A 868 13.23 17.37 -27.50
CA ASP A 868 13.87 16.19 -28.09
C ASP A 868 14.77 15.47 -27.08
N THR A 869 15.56 16.23 -26.32
CA THR A 869 16.45 15.72 -25.27
C THR A 869 15.73 15.46 -23.95
N LYS A 870 14.66 16.21 -23.64
CA LYS A 870 13.88 16.15 -22.38
C LYS A 870 14.76 16.22 -21.12
N LYS A 871 15.90 16.91 -21.21
CA LYS A 871 16.87 17.01 -20.13
C LYS A 871 16.21 17.66 -18.90
N ALA A 872 16.37 17.03 -17.74
CA ALA A 872 15.93 17.59 -16.47
C ALA A 872 17.10 18.31 -15.79
N SER A 873 16.82 19.47 -15.21
CA SER A 873 17.72 20.15 -14.28
C SER A 873 17.62 19.46 -12.92
N LEU A 874 18.75 18.91 -12.45
CA LEU A 874 18.83 18.20 -11.18
C LEU A 874 19.48 19.08 -10.13
N TYR A 875 19.06 18.93 -8.88
CA TYR A 875 19.50 19.72 -7.73
C TYR A 875 19.78 18.82 -6.53
N GLY A 876 20.73 19.21 -5.69
CA GLY A 876 21.20 18.45 -4.54
C GLY A 876 22.11 17.27 -4.92
N GLU A 877 21.93 16.13 -4.26
CA GLU A 877 22.80 14.96 -4.39
C GLU A 877 22.08 13.63 -4.19
N LEU A 878 22.53 12.60 -4.90
CA LEU A 878 22.13 11.22 -4.62
C LEU A 878 22.93 10.69 -3.43
N ARG A 879 22.25 10.06 -2.47
CA ARG A 879 22.85 9.47 -1.27
C ARG A 879 22.67 7.97 -1.23
N VAL A 880 23.31 7.33 -0.24
CA VAL A 880 23.19 5.90 0.05
C VAL A 880 22.91 5.67 1.53
N SER A 881 22.09 4.68 1.82
CA SER A 881 21.76 4.20 3.16
C SER A 881 22.28 2.78 3.37
N GLY A 882 22.59 2.44 4.63
CA GLY A 882 23.06 1.11 5.03
C GLY A 882 24.55 1.03 5.44
N ILE A 883 25.29 2.13 5.34
CA ILE A 883 26.64 2.26 5.92
C ILE A 883 26.55 2.11 7.44
N LEU A 884 27.44 1.30 8.03
CA LEU A 884 27.45 1.07 9.47
C LEU A 884 28.00 2.31 10.21
N PRO A 885 27.49 2.66 11.40
CA PRO A 885 27.96 3.83 12.15
C PRO A 885 29.46 3.87 12.45
N ALA A 886 30.13 2.70 12.48
CA ALA A 886 31.58 2.58 12.68
C ALA A 886 32.43 3.03 11.48
N ASP A 887 31.82 3.19 10.30
CA ASP A 887 32.48 3.57 9.05
C ASP A 887 32.08 4.96 8.55
N ASN A 888 31.30 5.70 9.33
CA ASN A 888 31.00 7.11 9.06
C ASN A 888 32.31 7.90 8.90
N GLY A 889 32.49 8.53 7.73
CA GLY A 889 33.72 9.25 7.34
C GLY A 889 34.81 8.39 6.70
N LYS A 890 34.74 7.06 6.80
CA LYS A 890 35.63 6.12 6.09
C LYS A 890 35.08 5.63 4.76
N VAL A 891 33.76 5.66 4.60
CA VAL A 891 33.04 5.30 3.36
C VAL A 891 32.20 6.49 2.95
N ASN A 892 32.54 7.08 1.81
CA ASN A 892 31.93 8.30 1.31
C ASN A 892 31.39 8.06 -0.10
N PHE A 893 30.13 8.46 -0.32
CA PHE A 893 29.50 8.50 -1.63
C PHE A 893 29.18 9.96 -1.95
N ILE A 894 29.89 10.54 -2.91
CA ILE A 894 29.76 11.96 -3.28
C ILE A 894 29.19 12.01 -4.69
N CYS A 895 27.89 12.29 -4.79
CA CYS A 895 27.16 12.27 -6.06
C CYS A 895 26.30 13.55 -6.21
N PRO A 896 26.94 14.73 -6.35
CA PRO A 896 26.24 15.96 -6.63
C PRO A 896 25.55 15.86 -7.99
N ALA A 897 24.35 16.42 -8.08
CA ALA A 897 23.54 16.41 -9.29
C ALA A 897 23.67 17.70 -10.12
N GLU A 898 24.33 18.72 -9.55
CA GLU A 898 24.46 20.07 -10.10
C GLU A 898 25.90 20.62 -10.06
N GLY A 899 26.10 21.79 -10.69
CA GLY A 899 27.40 22.46 -10.82
C GLY A 899 28.38 21.75 -11.78
N GLU A 900 29.61 22.27 -11.89
CA GLU A 900 30.65 21.72 -12.77
C GLU A 900 31.03 20.26 -12.43
N ASN A 901 30.79 19.85 -11.18
CA ASN A 901 31.09 18.51 -10.69
C ASN A 901 29.93 17.50 -10.81
N ALA A 902 28.79 17.90 -11.38
CA ALA A 902 27.59 17.08 -11.52
C ALA A 902 27.91 15.67 -12.05
N LYS A 903 27.44 14.65 -11.34
CA LYS A 903 27.66 13.23 -11.68
C LYS A 903 26.45 12.57 -12.32
N LEU A 904 25.30 13.22 -12.30
CA LEU A 904 24.04 12.70 -12.81
C LEU A 904 23.50 13.56 -13.96
N ILE A 905 22.78 12.92 -14.86
CA ILE A 905 21.90 13.57 -15.83
C ILE A 905 20.50 12.97 -15.69
N GLY A 906 19.48 13.83 -15.72
CA GLY A 906 18.08 13.43 -15.67
C GLY A 906 17.42 13.57 -17.04
N THR A 907 16.41 12.72 -17.30
CA THR A 907 15.55 12.84 -18.49
C THR A 907 14.10 12.64 -18.08
N TYR A 908 13.23 13.60 -18.38
CA TYR A 908 11.79 13.49 -18.15
C TYR A 908 11.13 12.53 -19.14
N ALA A 909 10.06 11.86 -18.68
CA ALA A 909 9.20 11.07 -19.57
C ALA A 909 8.53 11.93 -20.67
N ASP A 910 8.04 13.12 -20.30
CA ASP A 910 7.45 14.11 -21.21
C ASP A 910 7.67 15.55 -20.69
N THR A 911 7.46 16.55 -21.56
CA THR A 911 7.76 17.97 -21.27
C THR A 911 6.54 18.82 -20.91
N LYS A 912 5.39 18.21 -20.59
CA LYS A 912 4.21 18.95 -20.11
C LYS A 912 4.41 19.40 -18.66
N PRO A 913 3.79 20.51 -18.23
CA PRO A 913 3.79 20.91 -16.82
C PRO A 913 3.22 19.83 -15.88
N GLY A 914 3.59 19.92 -14.61
CA GLY A 914 3.17 19.03 -13.53
C GLY A 914 4.26 18.05 -13.08
N SER A 915 3.86 17.07 -12.26
CA SER A 915 4.76 16.04 -11.75
C SER A 915 5.11 15.01 -12.84
N LYS A 916 6.40 14.71 -13.00
CA LYS A 916 6.94 13.87 -14.09
C LYS A 916 7.98 12.90 -13.58
N LYS A 917 7.94 11.67 -14.11
CA LYS A 917 8.99 10.67 -13.88
C LYS A 917 10.29 11.11 -14.55
N VAL A 918 11.40 11.03 -13.82
CA VAL A 918 12.76 11.33 -14.29
C VAL A 918 13.61 10.06 -14.21
N THR A 919 14.14 9.65 -15.36
CA THR A 919 15.14 8.57 -15.44
C THR A 919 16.53 9.17 -15.26
N LEU A 920 17.31 8.64 -14.32
CA LEU A 920 18.69 9.06 -14.08
C LEU A 920 19.69 8.24 -14.89
N LYS A 921 20.78 8.88 -15.32
CA LYS A 921 21.99 8.25 -15.85
C LYS A 921 23.22 8.97 -15.28
N TRP A 922 24.38 8.31 -15.35
CA TRP A 922 25.65 8.95 -15.06
C TRP A 922 25.99 9.99 -16.13
N ALA A 923 26.50 11.15 -15.71
CA ALA A 923 26.99 12.21 -16.59
C ALA A 923 28.32 11.83 -17.29
N GLY A 924 29.00 10.79 -16.78
CA GLY A 924 30.25 10.24 -17.29
C GLY A 924 30.45 8.82 -16.76
N GLU A 925 31.63 8.54 -16.20
CA GLU A 925 31.87 7.29 -15.47
C GLU A 925 30.96 7.17 -14.23
N ALA A 926 30.65 5.94 -13.83
CA ALA A 926 29.79 5.68 -12.68
C ALA A 926 30.48 6.11 -11.36
N VAL A 927 29.75 6.79 -10.48
CA VAL A 927 30.29 7.15 -9.16
C VAL A 927 30.45 5.89 -8.31
N VAL A 928 31.67 5.71 -7.80
CA VAL A 928 32.02 4.64 -6.88
C VAL A 928 32.12 5.18 -5.45
N LEU A 929 32.06 4.28 -4.46
CA LEU A 929 32.38 4.60 -3.08
C LEU A 929 33.86 4.99 -2.95
N THR A 930 34.16 5.97 -2.11
CA THR A 930 35.53 6.49 -1.86
C THR A 930 35.86 6.55 -0.37
N GLY A 931 37.12 6.32 -0.01
CA GLY A 931 37.59 6.20 1.37
C GLY A 931 38.28 4.85 1.65
N THR A 932 38.58 4.54 2.91
CA THR A 932 39.44 3.41 3.29
C THR A 932 38.72 2.08 3.37
N ASP A 933 37.44 2.08 3.72
CA ASP A 933 36.70 0.85 4.09
C ASP A 933 35.60 0.54 3.04
N VAL A 934 35.70 1.14 1.85
CA VAL A 934 34.68 1.09 0.78
C VAL A 934 34.41 -0.29 0.22
N GLU A 935 35.44 -1.13 0.22
CA GLU A 935 35.39 -2.52 -0.22
C GLU A 935 34.40 -3.35 0.61
N ASN A 936 34.09 -2.95 1.85
CA ASN A 936 33.10 -3.60 2.71
C ASN A 936 31.65 -3.47 2.20
N TYR A 937 31.40 -2.67 1.17
CA TYR A 937 30.06 -2.30 0.72
C TYR A 937 29.89 -2.46 -0.79
N THR A 938 28.66 -2.64 -1.25
CA THR A 938 28.31 -2.59 -2.67
C THR A 938 27.13 -1.64 -2.92
N LEU A 939 27.24 -0.86 -3.98
CA LEU A 939 26.16 -0.01 -4.48
C LEU A 939 25.09 -0.86 -5.20
N PRO A 940 23.83 -0.40 -5.29
CA PRO A 940 22.82 -1.05 -6.13
C PRO A 940 23.18 -1.02 -7.62
N ASP A 941 22.89 -2.12 -8.33
CA ASP A 941 23.24 -2.32 -9.75
C ASP A 941 22.66 -1.29 -10.74
N LYS A 942 21.63 -0.54 -10.34
CA LYS A 942 20.92 0.42 -11.19
C LYS A 942 20.63 1.69 -10.40
N LEU A 943 20.82 2.85 -11.04
CA LEU A 943 20.38 4.15 -10.52
C LEU A 943 18.87 4.14 -10.23
N PRO A 944 18.41 4.92 -9.24
CA PRO A 944 16.99 5.03 -8.94
C PRO A 944 16.27 5.87 -10.01
N GLU A 945 14.95 5.73 -10.05
CA GLU A 945 14.08 6.67 -10.76
C GLU A 945 13.49 7.65 -9.75
N ILE A 946 13.44 8.94 -10.08
CA ILE A 946 12.91 9.98 -9.20
C ILE A 946 11.71 10.66 -9.86
N THR A 947 11.00 11.46 -9.07
CA THR A 947 9.91 12.31 -9.56
C THR A 947 10.38 13.76 -9.56
N GLY A 948 10.35 14.41 -10.71
CA GLY A 948 10.59 15.83 -10.87
C GLY A 948 9.31 16.62 -11.14
N ARG A 949 9.41 17.94 -11.24
CA ARG A 949 8.30 18.85 -11.48
C ARG A 949 8.64 19.84 -12.60
N ILE A 950 7.80 19.90 -13.62
CA ILE A 950 7.86 20.98 -14.61
C ILE A 950 6.86 22.05 -14.17
N ASN A 951 7.35 23.19 -13.71
CA ASN A 951 6.54 24.29 -13.19
C ASN A 951 5.80 24.97 -14.35
N ALA A 952 4.50 25.21 -14.17
CA ALA A 952 3.70 25.93 -15.16
C ALA A 952 4.04 27.43 -15.17
N VAL A 953 3.96 28.06 -16.34
CA VAL A 953 4.21 29.50 -16.53
C VAL A 953 2.95 30.19 -17.05
N THR A 954 2.59 31.30 -16.42
CA THR A 954 1.54 32.22 -16.86
C THR A 954 2.14 33.57 -17.23
N GLU A 955 1.59 34.23 -18.24
CA GLU A 955 2.07 35.54 -18.69
C GLU A 955 1.10 36.66 -18.26
N GLN A 956 1.64 37.75 -17.71
CA GLN A 956 0.91 38.99 -17.47
C GLN A 956 1.44 40.07 -18.43
N THR A 957 0.72 40.31 -19.53
CA THR A 957 1.06 41.34 -20.54
C THR A 957 0.62 42.74 -20.15
N ASN A 958 -0.35 42.86 -19.24
CA ASN A 958 -0.89 44.13 -18.78
C ASN A 958 -0.09 44.60 -17.55
N VAL A 959 1.08 45.19 -17.80
CA VAL A 959 1.97 45.71 -16.76
C VAL A 959 1.87 47.25 -16.75
N PRO A 960 1.38 47.88 -15.66
CA PRO A 960 1.06 49.31 -15.61
C PRO A 960 2.21 50.26 -15.95
N GLU A 961 3.45 49.85 -15.69
CA GLU A 961 4.66 50.63 -15.97
C GLU A 961 5.06 50.67 -17.46
N SER A 962 4.30 50.02 -18.35
CA SER A 962 4.55 50.04 -19.81
C SER A 962 4.20 51.39 -20.44
N THR A 963 5.11 51.95 -21.25
CA THR A 963 4.91 53.17 -22.04
C THR A 963 4.75 52.84 -23.53
N ASP A 964 4.61 53.84 -24.40
CA ASP A 964 4.52 53.59 -25.85
C ASP A 964 5.85 53.19 -26.50
N THR A 965 6.98 53.54 -25.88
CA THR A 965 8.32 53.15 -26.36
C THR A 965 8.82 51.86 -25.72
N VAL A 966 8.55 51.65 -24.42
CA VAL A 966 9.02 50.49 -23.65
C VAL A 966 7.84 49.70 -23.10
N LYS A 967 7.68 48.45 -23.53
CA LYS A 967 6.65 47.52 -23.05
C LYS A 967 7.24 46.51 -22.08
N TYR A 968 6.46 46.16 -21.05
CA TYR A 968 6.81 45.15 -20.05
C TYR A 968 5.82 43.99 -20.06
N LYS A 969 6.31 42.79 -19.74
CA LYS A 969 5.52 41.56 -19.52
C LYS A 969 6.11 40.81 -18.33
N LEU A 970 5.29 40.25 -17.46
CA LEU A 970 5.77 39.33 -16.41
C LEU A 970 5.55 37.88 -16.87
N GLU A 971 6.54 37.03 -16.66
CA GLU A 971 6.38 35.57 -16.70
C GLU A 971 6.38 35.04 -15.26
N ILE A 972 5.22 34.54 -14.82
CA ILE A 972 4.99 34.04 -13.46
C ILE A 972 5.05 32.52 -13.50
N GLU A 973 6.00 31.94 -12.77
CA GLU A 973 6.21 30.51 -12.60
C GLU A 973 5.68 30.04 -11.25
N GLY A 974 4.87 28.98 -11.24
CA GLY A 974 4.26 28.41 -10.03
C GLY A 974 5.21 27.56 -9.18
N GLY A 975 6.31 28.14 -8.71
CA GLY A 975 7.39 27.51 -7.95
C GLY A 975 8.74 28.11 -8.34
N ILE A 976 9.83 27.56 -7.83
CA ILE A 976 11.20 27.92 -8.26
C ILE A 976 11.78 26.76 -9.07
N SER A 977 12.36 27.04 -10.25
CA SER A 977 13.08 26.06 -11.07
C SER A 977 14.55 26.37 -11.29
N GLN A 978 15.00 27.59 -11.01
CA GLN A 978 16.40 28.00 -11.20
C GLN A 978 16.94 28.70 -9.96
N VAL A 979 18.26 28.63 -9.77
CA VAL A 979 18.96 29.32 -8.69
C VAL A 979 19.56 30.61 -9.24
N PRO A 980 19.17 31.79 -8.73
CA PRO A 980 19.76 33.06 -9.11
C PRO A 980 21.27 33.08 -8.84
N ALA A 981 22.06 33.60 -9.78
CA ALA A 981 23.52 33.43 -9.76
C ALA A 981 24.19 33.95 -8.48
N ALA A 982 23.71 35.04 -7.88
CA ALA A 982 24.27 35.58 -6.63
C ALA A 982 23.82 34.82 -5.36
N LEU A 983 22.94 33.82 -5.48
CA LEU A 983 22.56 32.88 -4.41
C LEU A 983 23.24 31.51 -4.54
N ALA A 984 23.95 31.24 -5.64
CA ALA A 984 24.58 29.93 -5.90
C ALA A 984 25.66 29.55 -4.86
N ASP A 985 26.39 30.53 -4.32
CA ASP A 985 27.39 30.31 -3.26
C ASP A 985 26.79 30.35 -1.83
N ASN A 986 25.49 30.61 -1.69
CA ASN A 986 24.82 30.67 -0.39
C ASN A 986 24.30 29.28 0.00
N GLU A 987 24.96 28.59 0.93
CA GLU A 987 24.58 27.23 1.36
C GLU A 987 23.13 27.09 1.86
N GLU A 988 22.49 28.17 2.33
CA GLU A 988 21.08 28.17 2.75
C GLU A 988 20.09 28.41 1.60
N LEU A 989 20.55 28.84 0.41
CA LEU A 989 19.70 29.29 -0.71
C LEU A 989 20.14 28.75 -2.09
N ASN A 990 21.18 27.93 -2.17
CA ASN A 990 21.77 27.50 -3.44
C ASN A 990 21.01 26.38 -4.19
N THR A 991 19.76 26.06 -3.81
CA THR A 991 18.90 25.15 -4.59
C THR A 991 17.46 25.69 -4.62
N PRO A 992 16.65 25.38 -5.66
CA PRO A 992 15.27 25.84 -5.75
C PRO A 992 14.41 25.43 -4.55
N VAL A 993 14.63 24.21 -4.04
CA VAL A 993 13.95 23.68 -2.85
C VAL A 993 14.30 24.49 -1.60
N LYS A 994 15.59 24.81 -1.39
CA LYS A 994 16.02 25.65 -0.26
C LYS A 994 15.42 27.06 -0.33
N ILE A 995 15.38 27.65 -1.51
CA ILE A 995 14.73 28.95 -1.75
C ILE A 995 13.24 28.87 -1.40
N GLU A 996 12.52 27.87 -1.91
CA GLU A 996 11.11 27.67 -1.57
C GLU A 996 10.88 27.45 -0.07
N GLU A 997 11.70 26.63 0.58
CA GLU A 997 11.59 26.35 2.02
C GLU A 997 11.87 27.59 2.87
N LYS A 998 12.90 28.38 2.54
CA LYS A 998 13.19 29.65 3.20
C LYS A 998 12.01 30.61 3.05
N MET A 999 11.53 30.82 1.83
CA MET A 999 10.42 31.72 1.54
C MET A 999 9.13 31.28 2.25
N LYS A 1000 8.85 29.96 2.29
CA LYS A 1000 7.73 29.39 3.05
C LYS A 1000 7.89 29.55 4.56
N ALA A 1001 9.08 29.43 5.10
CA ALA A 1001 9.34 29.62 6.53
C ALA A 1001 9.15 31.09 6.96
N GLU A 1002 9.74 32.02 6.22
CA GLU A 1002 9.73 33.46 6.53
C GLU A 1002 8.30 34.04 6.49
N ILE A 1003 7.51 33.67 5.48
CA ILE A 1003 6.12 34.13 5.42
C ILE A 1003 5.21 33.46 6.48
N ARG A 1004 5.49 32.23 6.93
CA ARG A 1004 4.81 31.61 8.09
C ARG A 1004 5.12 32.33 9.40
N VAL A 1005 6.39 32.73 9.61
CA VAL A 1005 6.81 33.57 10.74
C VAL A 1005 6.05 34.90 10.70
N LYS A 1006 5.92 35.52 9.52
CA LYS A 1006 5.15 36.76 9.33
C LYS A 1006 3.66 36.63 9.66
N LEU A 1007 3.04 35.49 9.33
CA LEU A 1007 1.65 35.15 9.71
C LEU A 1007 1.47 34.77 11.19
N ALA A 1008 2.57 34.65 11.94
CA ALA A 1008 2.65 34.18 13.33
C ALA A 1008 2.09 32.77 13.56
N GLU A 1009 2.38 31.82 12.66
CA GLU A 1009 2.05 30.40 12.84
C GLU A 1009 3.32 29.52 12.96
N GLU A 1010 3.52 28.88 14.11
CA GLU A 1010 4.62 27.91 14.36
C GLU A 1010 4.31 26.48 13.87
N SER A 1011 3.11 26.23 13.34
CA SER A 1011 2.64 24.89 12.91
C SER A 1011 2.52 24.81 11.40
N ASN A 1012 3.11 23.76 10.79
CA ASN A 1012 3.03 23.47 9.35
C ASN A 1012 1.58 23.37 8.83
N LYS A 1013 1.02 24.48 8.36
CA LYS A 1013 -0.14 24.52 7.45
C LYS A 1013 0.32 24.86 6.03
N ASN A 1014 -0.51 24.48 5.06
CA ASN A 1014 -0.23 24.61 3.64
C ASN A 1014 -0.63 25.98 3.03
N ASN A 1015 -0.89 26.99 3.88
CA ASN A 1015 -1.39 28.31 3.47
C ASN A 1015 -0.30 29.23 2.86
N VAL A 1016 0.57 28.68 2.02
CA VAL A 1016 1.67 29.41 1.37
C VAL A 1016 1.97 28.83 -0.02
N GLU A 1017 2.09 29.73 -0.99
CA GLU A 1017 2.65 29.45 -2.32
C GLU A 1017 3.89 30.30 -2.59
N VAL A 1018 4.78 29.79 -3.45
CA VAL A 1018 6.02 30.45 -3.88
C VAL A 1018 6.02 30.52 -5.40
N TYR A 1019 6.47 31.66 -5.91
CA TYR A 1019 6.50 31.99 -7.32
C TYR A 1019 7.88 32.57 -7.69
N ASP A 1020 8.37 32.19 -8.87
CA ASP A 1020 9.39 32.97 -9.56
C ASP A 1020 8.72 33.86 -10.60
N VAL A 1021 9.08 35.15 -10.66
CA VAL A 1021 8.52 36.10 -11.61
C VAL A 1021 9.65 36.81 -12.33
N THR A 1022 9.75 36.53 -13.63
CA THR A 1022 10.71 37.16 -14.55
C THR A 1022 10.06 38.39 -15.18
N LEU A 1023 10.72 39.55 -15.10
CA LEU A 1023 10.33 40.72 -15.89
C LEU A 1023 10.96 40.63 -17.28
N MET A 1024 10.12 40.67 -18.32
CA MET A 1024 10.51 40.82 -19.71
C MET A 1024 10.26 42.25 -20.16
N VAL A 1025 11.18 42.81 -20.95
CA VAL A 1025 11.12 44.16 -21.51
C VAL A 1025 11.32 44.12 -23.02
N LYS A 1026 10.66 45.03 -23.73
CA LYS A 1026 10.81 45.26 -25.17
C LYS A 1026 10.84 46.76 -25.42
N ASP A 1027 11.93 47.24 -26.03
CA ASP A 1027 12.09 48.64 -26.46
C ASP A 1027 11.95 48.71 -27.99
N GLY A 1028 10.96 49.47 -28.47
CA GLY A 1028 10.63 49.57 -29.90
C GLY A 1028 10.22 48.23 -30.54
N GLU A 1029 10.73 47.95 -31.75
CA GLU A 1029 10.40 46.73 -32.50
C GLU A 1029 11.19 45.48 -32.07
N ASN A 1030 12.22 45.62 -31.23
CA ASN A 1030 13.16 44.56 -30.84
C ASN A 1030 12.50 43.34 -30.17
N ASP A 1031 13.16 42.20 -30.13
CA ASP A 1031 12.65 41.02 -29.43
C ASP A 1031 12.54 41.23 -27.91
N TRP A 1032 11.65 40.47 -27.25
CA TRP A 1032 11.51 40.48 -25.80
C TRP A 1032 12.77 39.93 -25.12
N VAL A 1033 13.34 40.69 -24.20
CA VAL A 1033 14.52 40.30 -23.41
C VAL A 1033 14.22 40.35 -21.91
N VAL A 1034 14.96 39.59 -21.10
CA VAL A 1034 14.87 39.69 -19.63
C VAL A 1034 15.37 41.05 -19.18
N ALA A 1035 14.66 41.69 -18.25
CA ALA A 1035 15.04 42.99 -17.72
C ALA A 1035 16.31 42.91 -16.85
N THR A 1036 17.16 43.91 -17.00
CA THR A 1036 18.42 44.12 -16.25
C THR A 1036 18.30 45.38 -15.39
N GLU A 1037 19.26 45.62 -14.49
CA GLU A 1037 19.25 46.82 -13.61
C GLU A 1037 19.10 48.14 -14.37
N GLU A 1038 19.62 48.22 -15.61
CA GLU A 1038 19.56 49.43 -16.43
C GLU A 1038 18.15 49.74 -16.97
N ASN A 1039 17.35 48.71 -17.26
CA ASN A 1039 16.03 48.84 -17.87
C ASN A 1039 14.86 48.43 -16.96
N PHE A 1040 15.14 47.98 -15.73
CA PHE A 1040 14.13 47.75 -14.70
C PHE A 1040 13.57 49.10 -14.18
N PRO A 1041 12.25 49.26 -13.99
CA PRO A 1041 11.67 50.52 -13.51
C PRO A 1041 12.20 50.93 -12.12
N LYS A 1042 12.79 52.14 -12.04
CA LYS A 1042 13.43 52.66 -10.80
C LYS A 1042 12.47 52.80 -9.62
N ASP A 1043 11.18 53.04 -9.88
CA ASP A 1043 10.13 53.11 -8.86
C ASP A 1043 9.54 51.73 -8.52
N GLY A 1044 10.11 50.64 -9.05
CA GLY A 1044 9.61 49.27 -8.93
C GLY A 1044 8.55 48.91 -9.98
N ILE A 1045 8.24 47.61 -10.06
CA ILE A 1045 7.26 47.00 -10.98
C ILE A 1045 6.02 46.52 -10.21
N THR A 1046 4.83 46.65 -10.81
CA THR A 1046 3.58 46.17 -10.22
C THR A 1046 3.31 44.72 -10.62
N VAL A 1047 3.45 43.80 -9.64
CA VAL A 1047 3.12 42.38 -9.79
C VAL A 1047 1.69 42.14 -9.33
N THR A 1048 0.93 41.34 -10.06
CA THR A 1048 -0.40 40.87 -9.63
C THR A 1048 -0.43 39.35 -9.68
N LEU A 1049 -0.30 38.71 -8.52
CA LEU A 1049 -0.47 37.26 -8.41
C LEU A 1049 -1.98 36.95 -8.35
N PRO A 1050 -2.49 35.91 -9.03
CA PRO A 1050 -3.86 35.45 -8.83
C PRO A 1050 -4.07 35.05 -7.36
N TYR A 1051 -5.31 35.00 -6.89
CA TYR A 1051 -5.60 34.44 -5.59
C TYR A 1051 -5.18 32.96 -5.56
N PRO A 1052 -4.35 32.53 -4.58
CA PRO A 1052 -4.08 31.11 -4.33
C PRO A 1052 -5.35 30.28 -4.26
N GLU A 1053 -5.29 29.04 -4.72
CA GLU A 1053 -6.44 28.14 -4.73
C GLU A 1053 -7.00 27.99 -3.30
N GLY A 1054 -8.31 28.22 -3.13
CA GLY A 1054 -8.94 28.26 -1.81
C GLY A 1054 -8.99 29.65 -1.14
N THR A 1055 -8.61 30.73 -1.83
CA THR A 1055 -8.55 32.08 -1.24
C THR A 1055 -9.29 33.17 -2.02
N ALA A 1056 -9.59 34.28 -1.35
CA ALA A 1056 -10.24 35.45 -1.94
C ALA A 1056 -9.80 36.74 -1.26
N LYS A 1057 -9.96 37.85 -1.98
CA LYS A 1057 -9.81 39.23 -1.50
C LYS A 1057 -10.43 39.47 -0.12
N ASP A 1058 -11.67 39.04 0.09
CA ASP A 1058 -12.45 39.41 1.28
C ASP A 1058 -12.51 38.31 2.35
N THR A 1059 -12.11 37.07 2.03
CA THR A 1059 -12.06 35.96 3.02
C THR A 1059 -10.71 35.89 3.73
N HIS A 1060 -9.64 36.35 3.06
CA HIS A 1060 -8.27 36.23 3.52
C HIS A 1060 -7.52 37.57 3.55
N ASN A 1061 -6.62 37.68 4.51
CA ASN A 1061 -5.51 38.62 4.46
C ASN A 1061 -4.29 37.90 3.90
N PHE A 1062 -3.54 38.61 3.07
CA PHE A 1062 -2.35 38.11 2.39
C PHE A 1062 -1.15 38.93 2.84
N GLU A 1063 -0.10 38.23 3.21
CA GLU A 1063 1.23 38.79 3.40
C GLU A 1063 2.08 38.34 2.19
N ILE A 1064 2.97 39.21 1.73
CA ILE A 1064 3.95 38.90 0.69
C ILE A 1064 5.34 38.93 1.32
N ALA A 1065 6.15 37.92 1.04
CA ALA A 1065 7.60 37.97 1.20
C ALA A 1065 8.24 38.07 -0.19
N HIS A 1066 9.27 38.90 -0.32
CA HIS A 1066 10.03 39.11 -1.54
C HIS A 1066 11.53 39.06 -1.18
N MET A 1067 12.30 38.24 -1.87
CA MET A 1067 13.74 38.08 -1.62
C MET A 1067 14.54 38.78 -2.72
N PHE A 1068 15.50 39.61 -2.31
CA PHE A 1068 16.46 40.21 -3.24
C PHE A 1068 17.42 39.14 -3.77
N THR A 1069 17.50 38.99 -5.10
CA THR A 1069 18.40 38.02 -5.75
C THR A 1069 19.73 38.60 -6.18
N HIS A 1070 19.93 39.90 -6.01
CA HIS A 1070 21.18 40.62 -6.22
C HIS A 1070 21.33 41.71 -5.15
N THR A 1071 22.56 42.18 -4.90
CA THR A 1071 22.80 43.32 -4.01
C THR A 1071 22.35 44.61 -4.69
N TRP A 1072 21.22 45.18 -4.25
CA TRP A 1072 20.56 46.31 -4.91
C TRP A 1072 19.96 47.25 -3.85
N ASN A 1073 20.01 48.57 -4.07
CA ASN A 1073 19.39 49.59 -3.20
C ASN A 1073 19.84 49.53 -1.72
N GLY A 1074 21.06 49.04 -1.47
CA GLY A 1074 21.62 48.86 -0.12
C GLY A 1074 21.17 47.59 0.61
N ARG A 1075 20.41 46.72 -0.05
CA ARG A 1075 20.06 45.36 0.40
C ARG A 1075 21.04 44.34 -0.19
N THR A 1076 21.27 43.24 0.50
CA THR A 1076 22.13 42.13 0.02
C THR A 1076 21.31 40.98 -0.55
N ALA A 1077 21.88 40.23 -1.51
CA ALA A 1077 21.23 39.02 -2.02
C ALA A 1077 20.89 38.02 -0.89
N GLY A 1078 19.67 37.49 -0.92
CA GLY A 1078 19.10 36.61 0.11
C GLY A 1078 18.36 37.35 1.24
N GLU A 1079 18.45 38.68 1.29
CA GLU A 1079 17.64 39.49 2.21
C GLU A 1079 16.17 39.51 1.76
N ILE A 1080 15.24 39.54 2.73
CA ILE A 1080 13.80 39.49 2.48
C ILE A 1080 13.13 40.78 2.95
N GLU A 1081 12.32 41.36 2.07
CA GLU A 1081 11.34 42.39 2.41
C GLU A 1081 9.91 41.86 2.40
N TYR A 1082 9.01 42.66 2.96
CA TYR A 1082 7.58 42.33 3.06
C TYR A 1082 6.75 43.45 2.39
N PRO A 1083 6.58 43.39 1.04
CA PRO A 1083 5.83 44.39 0.31
C PRO A 1083 4.38 44.49 0.79
N LYS A 1084 3.83 45.70 0.80
CA LYS A 1084 2.43 45.91 1.20
C LYS A 1084 1.49 45.36 0.13
N ALA A 1085 0.88 44.22 0.41
CA ALA A 1085 -0.19 43.64 -0.39
C ALA A 1085 -1.42 44.56 -0.46
N SER A 1086 -1.94 44.73 -1.68
CA SER A 1086 -3.22 45.38 -1.98
C SER A 1086 -4.10 44.39 -2.72
N LYS A 1087 -5.34 44.22 -2.25
CA LYS A 1087 -6.25 43.19 -2.77
C LYS A 1087 -7.09 43.82 -3.89
N ILE A 1088 -6.93 43.34 -5.13
CA ILE A 1088 -7.71 43.78 -6.30
C ILE A 1088 -8.52 42.62 -6.87
N ASP A 1089 -9.46 42.90 -7.77
CA ASP A 1089 -10.44 41.90 -8.21
C ASP A 1089 -9.80 40.81 -9.09
N SER A 1090 -8.63 41.08 -9.67
CA SER A 1090 -7.82 40.11 -10.43
C SER A 1090 -6.75 39.39 -9.60
N GLY A 1091 -6.64 39.63 -8.29
CA GLY A 1091 -5.63 39.00 -7.44
C GLY A 1091 -5.00 39.90 -6.37
N VAL A 1092 -3.89 39.44 -5.81
CA VAL A 1092 -3.08 40.19 -4.85
C VAL A 1092 -2.02 40.98 -5.60
N GLN A 1093 -2.16 42.30 -5.58
CA GLN A 1093 -1.28 43.25 -6.23
C GLN A 1093 -0.31 43.88 -5.22
N PHE A 1094 0.95 43.98 -5.59
CA PHE A 1094 1.99 44.62 -4.79
C PHE A 1094 3.09 45.14 -5.70
N LYS A 1095 3.93 46.05 -5.17
CA LYS A 1095 5.05 46.62 -5.91
C LYS A 1095 6.36 46.10 -5.35
N VAL A 1096 7.27 45.66 -6.22
CA VAL A 1096 8.63 45.22 -5.85
C VAL A 1096 9.68 46.02 -6.62
N THR A 1097 10.85 46.20 -6.00
CA THR A 1097 11.95 47.01 -6.57
C THR A 1097 13.09 46.17 -7.13
N SER A 1098 12.96 44.84 -7.13
CA SER A 1098 13.89 43.92 -7.80
C SER A 1098 13.16 42.70 -8.36
N LEU A 1099 13.95 41.74 -8.84
CA LEU A 1099 13.49 40.43 -9.29
C LEU A 1099 13.20 39.48 -8.11
N SER A 1100 12.32 38.52 -8.38
CA SER A 1100 11.84 37.42 -7.54
C SER A 1100 12.97 36.53 -6.99
N PRO A 1101 12.73 35.65 -5.98
CA PRO A 1101 11.51 34.91 -5.67
C PRO A 1101 10.50 35.66 -4.80
N LEU A 1102 9.24 35.24 -4.91
CA LEU A 1102 8.09 35.77 -4.19
C LEU A 1102 7.35 34.66 -3.45
N ALA A 1103 6.88 34.92 -2.23
CA ALA A 1103 5.95 34.04 -1.55
C ALA A 1103 4.72 34.80 -1.07
N ILE A 1104 3.56 34.17 -1.25
CA ILE A 1104 2.27 34.64 -0.78
C ILE A 1104 1.79 33.70 0.32
N GLY A 1105 1.58 34.25 1.51
CA GLY A 1105 1.01 33.53 2.64
C GLY A 1105 -0.32 34.13 3.04
N TRP A 1106 -1.31 33.31 3.39
CA TRP A 1106 -2.66 33.78 3.67
C TRP A 1106 -3.23 33.30 5.00
N LYS A 1107 -4.11 34.13 5.56
CA LYS A 1107 -4.78 33.88 6.83
C LYS A 1107 -6.22 34.38 6.77
N GLU A 1108 -7.15 33.53 7.18
CA GLU A 1108 -8.57 33.87 7.28
C GLU A 1108 -8.78 35.13 8.12
N ILE A 1109 -9.69 35.99 7.67
CA ILE A 1109 -10.08 37.19 8.40
C ILE A 1109 -11.03 36.79 9.53
N LYS A 1110 -10.51 36.69 10.77
CA LYS A 1110 -11.35 36.47 11.96
C LYS A 1110 -12.14 37.72 12.30
N ALA A 1111 -13.45 37.56 12.52
CA ALA A 1111 -14.33 38.65 12.92
C ALA A 1111 -14.08 39.10 14.37
N ASP A 1112 -13.71 40.37 14.56
CA ASP A 1112 -13.63 40.99 15.88
C ASP A 1112 -15.03 41.21 16.48
N LYS A 1113 -15.17 40.96 17.79
CA LYS A 1113 -16.40 41.27 18.54
C LYS A 1113 -16.32 42.69 19.13
N PRO A 1114 -17.40 43.49 19.10
CA PRO A 1114 -17.44 44.78 19.78
C PRO A 1114 -17.29 44.63 21.29
N GLY A 1115 -16.47 45.47 21.91
CA GLY A 1115 -16.15 45.38 23.33
C GLY A 1115 -17.24 45.92 24.27
N THR A 1116 -17.34 45.30 25.45
CA THR A 1116 -18.07 45.83 26.62
C THR A 1116 -17.09 46.04 27.78
N ASN A 1117 -17.00 47.27 28.29
CA ASN A 1117 -16.18 47.61 29.46
C ASN A 1117 -16.80 47.07 30.76
N GLY A 1118 -15.99 46.49 31.67
CA GLY A 1118 -16.50 45.98 32.94
C GLY A 1118 -15.51 45.25 33.87
N THR A 1119 -14.44 45.92 34.30
CA THR A 1119 -13.67 45.70 35.57
C THR A 1119 -13.59 44.31 36.23
N THR A 1120 -12.38 43.73 36.16
CA THR A 1120 -11.59 43.14 37.29
C THR A 1120 -12.26 42.23 38.34
N ASN A 1121 -11.85 40.96 38.39
CA ASN A 1121 -10.80 40.56 39.35
C ASN A 1121 -10.18 39.18 39.04
N ASN A 1122 -8.99 38.93 39.60
CA ASN A 1122 -8.03 37.93 39.16
C ASN A 1122 -7.67 36.94 40.30
N THR A 1123 -7.68 35.63 40.05
CA THR A 1123 -6.82 34.65 40.75
C THR A 1123 -6.61 33.36 39.94
N ASN A 1124 -5.36 33.07 39.57
CA ASN A 1124 -4.60 31.81 39.77
C ASN A 1124 -5.36 30.48 40.01
N SER A 1125 -4.88 29.30 39.55
CA SER A 1125 -3.71 28.91 38.74
C SER A 1125 -3.74 27.38 38.59
N THR A 1126 -3.37 26.79 37.44
CA THR A 1126 -2.35 25.71 37.30
C THR A 1126 -2.34 25.04 35.92
N THR A 1127 -1.20 25.15 35.22
CA THR A 1127 -0.67 24.21 34.22
C THR A 1127 -0.13 22.93 34.91
N PRO A 1128 0.36 21.87 34.21
CA PRO A 1128 0.40 21.55 32.76
C PRO A 1128 -0.06 20.12 32.39
N ASN A 1129 -0.14 19.75 31.10
CA ASN A 1129 0.89 18.95 30.37
C ASN A 1129 0.37 18.30 29.06
N LYS A 1130 1.29 18.00 28.12
CA LYS A 1130 1.05 17.56 26.73
C LYS A 1130 1.19 16.04 26.51
N SER A 1131 0.63 15.59 25.38
CA SER A 1131 0.97 14.37 24.61
C SER A 1131 0.44 13.02 25.15
N ARG A 1132 0.16 11.99 24.32
CA ARG A 1132 0.42 11.83 22.86
C ARG A 1132 -0.63 10.91 22.19
N SER A 1133 -0.58 10.87 20.86
CA SER A 1133 -1.50 10.23 19.89
C SER A 1133 -1.68 8.70 20.01
N PRO A 1134 -2.49 8.08 19.13
CA PRO A 1134 -1.89 7.54 17.91
C PRO A 1134 -2.52 8.06 16.60
N GLN A 1135 -1.87 7.71 15.49
CA GLN A 1135 -2.05 8.24 14.15
C GLN A 1135 -2.64 7.17 13.21
N THR A 1136 -3.37 7.62 12.19
CA THR A 1136 -3.56 7.01 10.85
C THR A 1136 -3.31 5.50 10.65
N GLY A 1137 -4.32 4.80 10.15
CA GLY A 1137 -4.15 3.55 9.41
C GLY A 1137 -4.83 3.66 8.03
N ASP A 1138 -4.06 4.01 7.02
CA ASP A 1138 -4.37 3.68 5.62
C ASP A 1138 -3.57 2.43 5.25
N GLU A 1139 -4.22 1.42 4.68
CA GLU A 1139 -3.53 0.35 3.94
C GLU A 1139 -4.21 0.12 2.60
N ASN A 1140 -3.41 0.19 1.52
CA ASN A 1140 -3.67 -0.56 0.30
C ASN A 1140 -2.75 -1.78 0.28
N ALA A 1141 -3.33 -2.97 0.16
CA ALA A 1141 -2.61 -4.23 0.33
C ALA A 1141 -1.99 -4.77 -0.97
N VAL A 1142 -0.90 -5.56 -0.86
CA VAL A 1142 -0.71 -6.94 -1.41
C VAL A 1142 0.79 -7.34 -1.44
N MET A 1143 1.06 -8.65 -1.21
CA MET A 1143 2.37 -9.35 -1.11
C MET A 1143 3.11 -9.26 0.25
N LEU A 1144 4.08 -10.15 0.52
CA LEU A 1144 3.86 -11.39 1.30
C LEU A 1144 5.21 -12.04 1.76
N TYR A 1145 5.11 -12.93 2.78
CA TYR A 1145 6.01 -14.06 3.16
C TYR A 1145 7.21 -13.91 4.14
N VAL A 1146 7.23 -14.86 5.10
CA VAL A 1146 8.37 -15.63 5.72
C VAL A 1146 8.93 -15.26 7.14
N LEU A 1147 8.59 -16.11 8.14
CA LEU A 1147 9.36 -16.63 9.33
C LEU A 1147 9.88 -15.64 10.43
N LEU A 1148 10.03 -15.90 11.76
CA LEU A 1148 9.74 -16.91 12.84
C LEU A 1148 9.67 -16.12 14.20
N ILE A 1149 8.94 -16.42 15.29
CA ILE A 1149 8.92 -17.58 16.25
C ILE A 1149 10.22 -17.74 17.09
N VAL A 1150 10.26 -17.83 18.45
CA VAL A 1150 9.30 -17.60 19.58
C VAL A 1150 10.03 -17.60 20.96
N LEU A 1151 9.32 -17.46 22.12
CA LEU A 1151 9.68 -17.61 23.57
C LEU A 1151 9.78 -16.30 24.40
N GLY A 1152 9.29 -16.22 25.66
CA GLY A 1152 8.60 -17.24 26.47
C GLY A 1152 7.98 -16.77 27.81
N ALA A 1153 7.21 -17.69 28.41
CA ALA A 1153 6.40 -17.69 29.64
C ALA A 1153 6.73 -16.79 30.85
N ALA A 1154 5.69 -16.26 31.51
CA ALA A 1154 5.26 -16.62 32.89
C ALA A 1154 4.12 -15.71 33.41
N GLY A 1155 3.10 -16.26 34.09
CA GLY A 1155 1.96 -15.49 34.60
C GLY A 1155 1.15 -16.21 35.68
N VAL A 1156 1.67 -16.22 36.91
CA VAL A 1156 0.98 -16.79 38.09
C VAL A 1156 -0.23 -15.95 38.46
N GLY A 1157 -1.36 -16.61 38.77
CA GLY A 1157 -2.62 -15.92 39.05
C GLY A 1157 -2.72 -15.28 40.44
N PHE A 1158 -3.69 -14.38 40.59
CA PHE A 1158 -4.22 -13.99 41.90
C PHE A 1158 -5.75 -13.88 41.86
N THR A 1159 -6.40 -14.34 42.92
CA THR A 1159 -7.87 -14.43 43.01
C THR A 1159 -8.45 -13.24 43.78
N MET A 1160 -9.62 -12.75 43.37
CA MET A 1160 -10.61 -12.21 44.32
C MET A 1160 -12.05 -12.53 43.89
N LYS A 1161 -12.78 -13.23 44.77
CA LYS A 1161 -14.23 -13.44 44.70
C LYS A 1161 -14.96 -12.22 45.27
N ARG A 1162 -16.13 -11.89 44.72
CA ARG A 1162 -17.35 -11.77 45.55
C ARG A 1162 -18.65 -11.92 44.73
N ARG A 1163 -19.53 -12.80 45.21
CA ARG A 1163 -20.92 -13.02 44.75
C ARG A 1163 -21.88 -12.11 45.50
N ALA A 1164 -22.98 -11.72 44.84
CA ALA A 1164 -24.36 -11.77 45.34
C ALA A 1164 -25.31 -11.61 44.13
N LEU A 1165 -26.08 -12.64 43.75
CA LEU A 1165 -27.53 -12.76 44.03
C LEU A 1165 -28.36 -11.62 43.39
N ARG A 1166 -29.25 -11.87 42.42
CA ARG A 1166 -29.99 -13.10 42.07
C ARG A 1166 -29.83 -13.49 40.61
#